data_AF-A0A957GLA0-F1
#
_entry.id   AF-A0A957GLA0-F1
#
_cell.length_a   1.000
_cell.length_b   1.000
_cell.length_c   1.000
_cell.angle_alpha   90.00
_cell.angle_beta   90.00
_cell.angle_gamma   90.00
#
_symmetry.space_group_name_H-M   'P 1'
#
loop_
_entity.id
_entity.type
_entity.pdbx_description
1 polymer ?
#
loop_
_entity_poly.entity_id
_entity_poly.type
_entity_poly.pdbx_seq_one_letter_code
_entity_poly.pdbx_strand_id
1 'polypeptide(L)'
;HEEQYEALARRMGIDPATKQPVPFDIVDPDYAQAYFELLHHPDEARGVDFWWIDWQQGELSKMPGLDPLWWLNHLHFFDLARNGDKRPFVFSRWGGLGNHRYPIGFSGDSVVTWDSLAFQPYFTATAANVGYGWWSHDIGGHMGGIEEAELYTRWVQYGVLSPIFRLHCTNNPFHERRPWGYDAETFRLTKHAMRLRHALIPYLYTLSWQNQENGRLPIYPLYHDHPASEQAYHCPDQYMFGSELLAAPHITPRHAETGMSRQVVWLPEGQWHHFFTGRSYSGDSFHALYGGLDDIPLFAKPGAIVPLGPMVGWGGIDNPDALEIHLFPGDDNRFDLYEDDGQSGYSLLPLRQSWAEARWQINIDRVRGTAGHLPSERALTLCFRGIRPDVRLRLLMNGQIVQAQADYDPETVTLRLSGLKLTPHSSLTVLVTTDQPTLLANRDYRQEMLHQMLWAFRLDSWQKQRLNNQLPDLLQNPALLASYELALTPVQQQAIAEVVTGAGLLSARQRDTGRPFTILWNNQQREDVGYRLAAQGITGDGVVQKGTLPKFVVLTNEDNLTIWRTASGTSETFTSVDDWFARVPQRFRGTAVGNLEAIVQFHLSNQARYLHIKDGQLTVADGRHERPTLTLTSHSRDFLDLVNGDAQPMELFRAQRLQVGGNFILIGPIMNALGTMPRNRFQASPWKLTVSYQDWLALTVIQ
;
A
#
# COMPACT_ATOMS: atom_id res chain seq x y z
N HIS A 1 16.12 37.52 9.17
CA HIS A 1 16.67 37.82 7.83
C HIS A 1 16.69 39.32 7.50
N GLU A 2 15.57 40.05 7.59
CA GLU A 2 15.56 41.49 7.24
C GLU A 2 16.46 42.35 8.14
N GLU A 3 16.54 42.02 9.44
CA GLU A 3 17.46 42.68 10.39
C GLU A 3 18.94 42.54 9.95
N GLN A 4 19.28 41.45 9.25
CA GLN A 4 20.65 41.07 8.92
C GLN A 4 21.06 41.60 7.53
N TYR A 5 20.13 42.27 6.83
CA TYR A 5 20.33 42.78 5.48
C TYR A 5 21.53 43.72 5.39
N GLU A 6 21.67 44.70 6.30
CA GLU A 6 22.79 45.66 6.23
C GLU A 6 24.15 44.98 6.33
N ALA A 7 24.28 43.99 7.22
CA ALA A 7 25.52 43.26 7.43
C ALA A 7 25.87 42.42 6.18
N LEU A 8 24.88 41.69 5.64
CA LEU A 8 25.08 40.88 4.45
C LEU A 8 25.38 41.74 3.21
N ALA A 9 24.64 42.83 3.00
CA ALA A 9 24.86 43.75 1.89
C ALA A 9 26.28 44.33 1.93
N ARG A 10 26.74 44.83 3.10
CA ARG A 10 28.13 45.29 3.26
C ARG A 10 29.15 44.18 2.99
N ARG A 11 28.91 42.95 3.46
CA ARG A 11 29.80 41.79 3.23
C ARG A 11 29.91 41.44 1.74
N MET A 12 28.83 41.66 0.99
CA MET A 12 28.77 41.45 -0.46
C MET A 12 29.11 42.69 -1.30
N GLY A 13 29.61 43.76 -0.68
CA GLY A 13 30.01 44.99 -1.40
C GLY A 13 28.85 45.83 -1.94
N ILE A 14 27.64 45.64 -1.42
CA ILE A 14 26.41 46.38 -1.77
C ILE A 14 26.18 47.46 -0.71
N ASP A 15 25.97 48.71 -1.15
CA ASP A 15 25.60 49.80 -0.24
C ASP A 15 24.18 49.56 0.31
N PRO A 16 24.01 49.33 1.63
CA PRO A 16 22.70 49.06 2.21
C PRO A 16 21.70 50.21 2.03
N ALA A 17 22.17 51.45 1.85
CA ALA A 17 21.31 52.60 1.63
C ALA A 17 20.52 52.49 0.31
N THR A 18 21.03 51.72 -0.66
CA THR A 18 20.37 51.50 -1.95
C THR A 18 19.16 50.56 -1.86
N LYS A 19 19.05 49.77 -0.77
CA LYS A 19 18.01 48.74 -0.57
C LYS A 19 17.91 47.72 -1.71
N GLN A 20 18.99 47.53 -2.47
CA GLN A 20 19.04 46.51 -3.51
C GLN A 20 19.09 45.10 -2.89
N PRO A 21 18.36 44.12 -3.45
CA PRO A 21 18.45 42.75 -2.95
C PRO A 21 19.85 42.19 -3.15
N VAL A 22 20.35 41.44 -2.17
CA VAL A 22 21.55 40.61 -2.33
C VAL A 22 21.13 39.35 -3.09
N PRO A 23 21.59 39.11 -4.33
CA PRO A 23 21.22 37.90 -5.07
C PRO A 23 21.73 36.66 -4.35
N PHE A 24 20.90 35.62 -4.27
CA PHE A 24 21.30 34.35 -3.68
C PHE A 24 22.33 33.64 -4.59
N ASP A 25 23.47 33.28 -4.02
CA ASP A 25 24.57 32.65 -4.77
C ASP A 25 25.38 31.67 -3.90
N ILE A 26 24.76 30.55 -3.53
CA ILE A 26 25.36 29.58 -2.61
C ILE A 26 26.60 28.84 -3.17
N VAL A 27 26.93 29.04 -4.44
CA VAL A 27 28.16 28.49 -5.05
C VAL A 27 29.34 29.45 -4.95
N ASP A 28 29.11 30.73 -4.63
CA ASP A 28 30.17 31.68 -4.32
C ASP A 28 30.63 31.47 -2.86
N PRO A 29 31.91 31.13 -2.61
CA PRO A 29 32.42 30.90 -1.26
C PRO A 29 32.26 32.09 -0.31
N ASP A 30 32.41 33.33 -0.81
CA ASP A 30 32.25 34.53 0.02
C ASP A 30 30.79 34.71 0.45
N TYR A 31 29.85 34.45 -0.48
CA TYR A 31 28.43 34.46 -0.18
C TYR A 31 28.06 33.33 0.79
N ALA A 32 28.54 32.09 0.55
CA ALA A 32 28.25 30.94 1.40
C ALA A 32 28.74 31.15 2.84
N GLN A 33 29.94 31.71 3.03
CA GLN A 33 30.45 32.05 4.35
C GLN A 33 29.56 33.10 5.04
N ALA A 34 29.23 34.19 4.34
CA ALA A 34 28.36 35.24 4.88
C ALA A 34 26.95 34.70 5.20
N TYR A 35 26.44 33.80 4.37
CA TYR A 35 25.15 33.12 4.55
C TYR A 35 25.10 32.36 5.88
N PHE A 36 26.13 31.59 6.22
CA PHE A 36 26.18 30.86 7.50
C PHE A 36 26.47 31.80 8.68
N GLU A 37 27.55 32.58 8.62
CA GLU A 37 28.03 33.39 9.74
C GLU A 37 27.03 34.48 10.16
N LEU A 38 26.35 35.10 9.20
CA LEU A 38 25.45 36.23 9.47
C LEU A 38 23.99 35.82 9.59
N LEU A 39 23.56 34.75 8.90
CA LEU A 39 22.14 34.39 8.84
C LEU A 39 21.76 33.14 9.63
N HIS A 40 22.72 32.23 9.95
CA HIS A 40 22.41 30.93 10.57
C HIS A 40 23.07 30.78 11.95
N HIS A 41 24.38 31.01 12.06
CA HIS A 41 25.12 30.86 13.31
C HIS A 41 24.53 31.68 14.47
N PRO A 42 24.01 32.92 14.28
CA PRO A 42 23.36 33.65 15.36
C PRO A 42 22.11 32.96 15.89
N ASP A 43 21.32 32.32 15.02
CA ASP A 43 20.10 31.59 15.42
C ASP A 43 20.43 30.23 16.04
N GLU A 44 21.49 29.57 15.58
CA GLU A 44 22.03 28.37 16.25
C GLU A 44 22.54 28.69 17.66
N ALA A 45 23.23 29.83 17.82
CA ALA A 45 23.67 30.31 19.14
C ALA A 45 22.48 30.67 20.05
N ARG A 46 21.31 31.01 19.47
CA ARG A 46 20.05 31.19 20.21
C ARG A 46 19.35 29.88 20.56
N GLY A 47 19.77 28.75 19.98
CA GLY A 47 19.27 27.42 20.29
C GLY A 47 18.55 26.72 19.13
N VAL A 48 18.67 27.16 17.88
CA VAL A 48 18.23 26.35 16.74
C VAL A 48 19.10 25.09 16.63
N ASP A 49 18.46 23.93 16.56
CA ASP A 49 19.16 22.63 16.57
C ASP A 49 19.42 22.05 15.19
N PHE A 50 18.57 22.33 14.21
CA PHE A 50 18.70 21.88 12.83
C PHE A 50 17.91 22.79 11.88
N TRP A 51 18.16 22.65 10.57
CA TRP A 51 17.54 23.48 9.55
C TRP A 51 16.60 22.69 8.63
N TRP A 52 15.44 23.27 8.33
CA TRP A 52 14.55 22.81 7.27
C TRP A 52 14.88 23.53 5.96
N ILE A 53 15.45 22.78 5.01
CA ILE A 53 15.78 23.25 3.67
C ILE A 53 14.64 22.91 2.70
N ASP A 54 13.69 23.84 2.54
CA ASP A 54 12.47 23.61 1.76
C ASP A 54 12.66 23.80 0.24
N TRP A 55 13.75 24.45 -0.21
CA TRP A 55 14.08 24.87 -1.59
C TRP A 55 13.15 24.36 -2.72
N GLN A 56 12.42 25.28 -3.33
CA GLN A 56 11.53 25.04 -4.48
C GLN A 56 11.85 25.95 -5.68
N GLN A 57 13.00 26.63 -5.68
CA GLN A 57 13.37 27.64 -6.67
C GLN A 57 14.00 27.04 -7.95
N GLY A 58 13.95 25.71 -8.10
CA GLY A 58 14.49 24.97 -9.24
C GLY A 58 16.01 24.80 -9.21
N GLU A 59 16.58 24.44 -10.35
CA GLU A 59 18.01 24.11 -10.52
C GLU A 59 18.87 25.33 -10.91
N LEU A 60 18.37 26.55 -10.71
CA LEU A 60 19.06 27.76 -11.15
C LEU A 60 20.29 28.00 -10.26
N SER A 61 21.46 27.76 -10.83
CA SER A 61 22.77 27.94 -10.20
C SER A 61 23.73 28.64 -11.16
N LYS A 62 24.67 29.43 -10.64
CA LYS A 62 25.79 29.96 -11.44
C LYS A 62 26.79 28.87 -11.84
N MET A 63 26.75 27.71 -11.19
CA MET A 63 27.51 26.53 -11.58
C MET A 63 26.63 25.63 -12.47
N PRO A 64 26.94 25.47 -13.77
CA PRO A 64 26.13 24.64 -14.66
C PRO A 64 26.03 23.18 -14.18
N GLY A 65 24.80 22.66 -14.11
CA GLY A 65 24.52 21.27 -13.76
C GLY A 65 24.51 20.96 -12.27
N LEU A 66 24.69 21.95 -11.39
CA LEU A 66 24.56 21.78 -9.95
C LEU A 66 23.12 22.05 -9.50
N ASP A 67 22.49 21.07 -8.86
CA ASP A 67 21.26 21.26 -8.09
C ASP A 67 21.57 22.03 -6.79
N PRO A 68 21.05 23.26 -6.60
CA PRO A 68 21.27 24.03 -5.39
C PRO A 68 20.79 23.32 -4.11
N LEU A 69 19.71 22.53 -4.17
CA LEU A 69 19.19 21.83 -3.00
C LEU A 69 20.16 20.75 -2.53
N TRP A 70 20.72 19.99 -3.47
CA TRP A 70 21.75 19.00 -3.15
C TRP A 70 22.94 19.67 -2.44
N TRP A 71 23.40 20.80 -2.98
CA TRP A 71 24.53 21.55 -2.44
C TRP A 71 24.24 22.22 -1.10
N LEU A 72 23.04 22.77 -0.93
CA LEU A 72 22.57 23.31 0.34
C LEU A 72 22.58 22.26 1.44
N ASN A 73 22.04 21.06 1.16
CA ASN A 73 22.04 19.97 2.14
C ASN A 73 23.46 19.58 2.54
N HIS A 74 24.37 19.51 1.57
CA HIS A 74 25.79 19.26 1.84
C HIS A 74 26.40 20.31 2.77
N LEU A 75 26.25 21.60 2.42
CA LEU A 75 26.83 22.69 3.17
C LEU A 75 26.25 22.81 4.58
N HIS A 76 24.92 22.80 4.71
CA HIS A 76 24.25 22.87 6.02
C HIS A 76 24.62 21.72 6.93
N PHE A 77 24.72 20.50 6.39
CA PHE A 77 25.09 19.33 7.18
C PHE A 77 26.50 19.46 7.77
N PHE A 78 27.48 19.86 6.96
CA PHE A 78 28.86 20.02 7.45
C PHE A 78 29.07 21.27 8.28
N ASP A 79 28.37 22.36 7.99
CA ASP A 79 28.42 23.57 8.81
C ASP A 79 27.81 23.33 10.20
N LEU A 80 26.72 22.58 10.31
CA LEU A 80 26.15 22.20 11.62
C LEU A 80 27.10 21.29 12.43
N ALA A 81 27.96 20.54 11.75
CA ALA A 81 28.98 19.67 12.34
C ALA A 81 30.30 20.39 12.71
N ARG A 82 30.43 21.70 12.40
CA ARG A 82 31.71 22.42 12.43
C ARG A 82 32.49 22.36 13.74
N ASN A 83 31.79 22.25 14.87
CA ASN A 83 32.41 22.19 16.20
C ASN A 83 32.61 20.74 16.71
N GLY A 84 32.01 19.74 16.07
CA GLY A 84 32.03 18.35 16.53
C GLY A 84 31.11 18.05 17.72
N ASP A 85 30.36 19.03 18.22
CA ASP A 85 29.53 18.91 19.43
C ASP A 85 28.14 18.30 19.19
N LYS A 86 27.68 18.25 17.93
CA LYS A 86 26.35 17.78 17.54
C LYS A 86 26.44 16.71 16.45
N ARG A 87 25.46 15.79 16.44
CA ARG A 87 25.19 14.94 15.28
C ARG A 87 24.42 15.79 14.26
N PRO A 88 25.04 16.17 13.13
CA PRO A 88 24.36 16.99 12.14
C PRO A 88 23.24 16.19 11.47
N PHE A 89 22.13 16.86 11.21
CA PHE A 89 21.12 16.42 10.27
C PHE A 89 20.42 17.65 9.71
N VAL A 90 19.77 17.50 8.56
CA VAL A 90 18.93 18.54 7.96
C VAL A 90 17.51 18.01 7.82
N PHE A 91 16.55 18.84 7.47
CA PHE A 91 15.24 18.35 7.06
C PHE A 91 14.95 18.94 5.68
N SER A 92 14.91 18.13 4.64
CA SER A 92 15.00 18.64 3.27
C SER A 92 14.05 17.96 2.31
N ARG A 93 13.64 18.69 1.26
CA ARG A 93 12.93 18.08 0.12
C ARG A 93 13.82 17.06 -0.57
N TRP A 94 13.24 16.34 -1.53
CA TRP A 94 13.99 15.46 -2.42
C TRP A 94 15.09 16.23 -3.18
N GLY A 95 16.34 16.12 -2.71
CA GLY A 95 17.52 16.70 -3.36
C GLY A 95 18.22 15.74 -4.33
N GLY A 96 17.55 14.70 -4.83
CA GLY A 96 18.14 13.75 -5.77
C GLY A 96 18.90 12.57 -5.14
N LEU A 97 19.43 11.71 -6.01
CA LEU A 97 20.19 10.51 -5.59
C LEU A 97 21.45 10.89 -4.80
N GLY A 98 21.78 10.07 -3.80
CA GLY A 98 22.92 10.31 -2.90
C GLY A 98 22.67 11.33 -1.80
N ASN A 99 21.57 12.08 -1.85
CA ASN A 99 21.24 13.08 -0.82
C ASN A 99 20.84 12.46 0.53
N HIS A 100 20.50 11.16 0.57
CA HIS A 100 20.26 10.39 1.80
C HIS A 100 21.43 10.42 2.80
N ARG A 101 22.63 10.84 2.37
CA ARG A 101 23.80 11.11 3.23
C ARG A 101 23.58 12.26 4.20
N TYR A 102 22.61 13.13 3.90
CA TYR A 102 22.20 14.28 4.68
C TYR A 102 20.74 14.07 5.10
N PRO A 103 20.42 13.03 5.90
CA PRO A 103 19.06 12.79 6.35
C PRO A 103 18.59 14.02 7.13
N ILE A 104 17.31 14.35 7.10
CA ILE A 104 16.09 13.65 6.73
C ILE A 104 15.52 14.19 5.41
N GLY A 105 14.92 13.32 4.59
CA GLY A 105 14.19 13.70 3.36
C GLY A 105 12.68 13.72 3.57
N PHE A 106 11.92 14.53 2.81
CA PHE A 106 10.45 14.49 2.84
C PHE A 106 9.73 14.56 1.49
N SER A 107 8.51 14.01 1.46
CA SER A 107 7.69 13.78 0.27
C SER A 107 7.10 15.01 -0.43
N GLY A 108 7.23 16.19 0.16
CA GLY A 108 6.59 17.41 -0.32
C GLY A 108 5.14 17.57 0.15
N ASP A 109 4.40 18.38 -0.59
CA ASP A 109 3.11 18.95 -0.17
C ASP A 109 1.95 18.03 -0.57
N SER A 110 1.60 17.07 0.31
CA SER A 110 0.52 16.11 0.06
C SER A 110 -0.87 16.75 0.18
N VAL A 111 -1.86 16.24 -0.57
CA VAL A 111 -3.25 16.74 -0.48
C VAL A 111 -4.00 15.98 0.62
N VAL A 112 -4.82 16.65 1.43
CA VAL A 112 -5.62 16.00 2.49
C VAL A 112 -6.72 15.11 1.89
N THR A 113 -6.36 13.86 1.55
CA THR A 113 -7.21 12.88 0.88
C THR A 113 -6.82 11.46 1.25
N TRP A 114 -7.78 10.53 1.19
CA TRP A 114 -7.52 9.09 1.33
C TRP A 114 -6.56 8.55 0.27
N ASP A 115 -6.64 9.04 -0.97
CA ASP A 115 -5.71 8.63 -2.04
C ASP A 115 -4.27 9.00 -1.70
N SER A 116 -4.05 10.19 -1.10
CA SER A 116 -2.72 10.60 -0.64
C SER A 116 -2.22 9.74 0.51
N LEU A 117 -3.07 9.39 1.49
CA LEU A 117 -2.72 8.44 2.55
C LEU A 117 -2.38 7.06 1.98
N ALA A 118 -3.23 6.53 1.09
CA ALA A 118 -3.01 5.25 0.42
C ALA A 118 -1.72 5.24 -0.40
N PHE A 119 -1.27 6.40 -0.89
CA PHE A 119 0.00 6.51 -1.59
C PHE A 119 1.23 6.35 -0.67
N GLN A 120 1.16 6.85 0.57
CA GLN A 120 2.34 7.03 1.43
C GLN A 120 3.07 5.73 1.84
N PRO A 121 2.41 4.62 2.24
CA PRO A 121 3.11 3.40 2.65
C PRO A 121 4.07 2.87 1.58
N TYR A 122 3.56 2.70 0.36
CA TYR A 122 4.35 2.31 -0.80
C TYR A 122 5.51 3.27 -1.06
N PHE A 123 5.23 4.58 -1.05
CA PHE A 123 6.23 5.60 -1.36
C PHE A 123 7.35 5.63 -0.32
N THR A 124 7.00 5.55 0.95
CA THR A 124 7.94 5.52 2.07
C THR A 124 8.77 4.23 2.06
N ALA A 125 8.16 3.08 1.81
CA ALA A 125 8.89 1.82 1.74
C ALA A 125 9.86 1.80 0.53
N THR A 126 9.42 2.29 -0.64
CA THR A 126 10.25 2.29 -1.86
C THR A 126 11.38 3.31 -1.85
N ALA A 127 11.36 4.30 -0.94
CA ALA A 127 12.53 5.14 -0.66
C ALA A 127 13.77 4.30 -0.29
N ALA A 128 13.57 3.08 0.23
CA ALA A 128 14.65 2.14 0.49
C ALA A 128 15.42 1.70 -0.76
N ASN A 129 14.77 1.66 -1.93
CA ASN A 129 15.42 1.28 -3.19
C ASN A 129 16.51 2.26 -3.63
N VAL A 130 16.49 3.49 -3.10
CA VAL A 130 17.45 4.55 -3.41
C VAL A 130 18.29 4.96 -2.18
N GLY A 131 18.27 4.13 -1.13
CA GLY A 131 19.05 4.36 0.10
C GLY A 131 18.48 5.43 1.04
N TYR A 132 17.29 5.98 0.77
CA TYR A 132 16.74 7.10 1.52
C TYR A 132 15.82 6.64 2.66
N GLY A 133 16.40 5.94 3.64
CA GLY A 133 15.63 5.29 4.71
C GLY A 133 14.99 6.23 5.75
N TRP A 134 15.55 7.42 5.95
CA TRP A 134 14.98 8.45 6.83
C TRP A 134 14.04 9.37 6.04
N TRP A 135 12.96 8.77 5.55
CA TRP A 135 11.93 9.46 4.78
C TRP A 135 10.80 9.97 5.68
N SER A 136 10.33 11.18 5.39
CA SER A 136 9.24 11.85 6.08
C SER A 136 8.13 12.23 5.12
N HIS A 137 6.94 12.45 5.65
CA HIS A 137 5.80 12.99 4.94
C HIS A 137 4.93 13.78 5.92
N ASP A 138 3.98 14.55 5.38
CA ASP A 138 3.04 15.31 6.20
C ASP A 138 1.92 14.42 6.71
N ILE A 139 2.04 14.03 7.99
CA ILE A 139 1.02 13.22 8.64
C ILE A 139 -0.25 14.07 8.80
N GLY A 140 -1.35 13.59 8.21
CA GLY A 140 -2.61 14.31 8.10
C GLY A 140 -2.80 15.06 6.78
N GLY A 141 -1.77 15.14 5.94
CA GLY A 141 -1.79 15.88 4.67
C GLY A 141 -1.31 17.33 4.79
N HIS A 142 -0.78 17.89 3.72
CA HIS A 142 -0.23 19.26 3.71
C HIS A 142 -1.28 20.34 3.44
N MET A 143 -2.04 20.21 2.34
CA MET A 143 -2.91 21.26 1.80
C MET A 143 -4.16 20.72 1.13
N GLY A 144 -5.14 21.61 0.89
CA GLY A 144 -6.34 21.30 0.10
C GLY A 144 -7.15 20.13 0.67
N GLY A 145 -8.06 19.57 -0.12
CA GLY A 145 -8.82 18.40 0.30
C GLY A 145 -9.83 18.67 1.41
N ILE A 146 -10.23 17.61 2.13
CA ILE A 146 -11.26 17.63 3.16
C ILE A 146 -10.69 17.04 4.45
N GLU A 147 -10.71 17.81 5.54
CA GLU A 147 -10.34 17.30 6.87
C GLU A 147 -11.42 16.33 7.37
N GLU A 148 -10.97 15.14 7.76
CA GLU A 148 -11.82 14.10 8.34
C GLU A 148 -11.10 13.51 9.56
N ALA A 149 -11.80 13.40 10.69
CA ALA A 149 -11.25 12.85 11.92
C ALA A 149 -10.71 11.42 11.74
N GLU A 150 -11.40 10.62 10.93
CA GLU A 150 -10.99 9.26 10.58
C GLU A 150 -9.71 9.25 9.73
N LEU A 151 -9.64 10.07 8.68
CA LEU A 151 -8.44 10.20 7.83
C LEU A 151 -7.23 10.64 8.66
N TYR A 152 -7.39 11.66 9.50
CA TYR A 152 -6.33 12.12 10.40
C TYR A 152 -5.87 11.01 11.36
N THR A 153 -6.81 10.28 11.96
CA THR A 153 -6.50 9.16 12.87
C THR A 153 -5.69 8.08 12.15
N ARG A 154 -6.14 7.63 10.98
CA ARG A 154 -5.45 6.60 10.19
C ARG A 154 -4.07 7.06 9.74
N TRP A 155 -3.93 8.34 9.38
CA TRP A 155 -2.64 8.89 9.01
C TRP A 155 -1.67 8.93 10.18
N VAL A 156 -2.14 9.32 11.38
CA VAL A 156 -1.32 9.25 12.61
C VAL A 156 -0.90 7.81 12.89
N GLN A 157 -1.82 6.84 12.80
CA GLN A 157 -1.52 5.42 13.01
C GLN A 157 -0.48 4.87 12.04
N TYR A 158 -0.53 5.26 10.76
CA TYR A 158 0.53 4.94 9.81
C TYR A 158 1.84 5.69 10.14
N GLY A 159 1.74 6.97 10.49
CA GLY A 159 2.88 7.82 10.79
C GLY A 159 3.74 7.29 11.94
N VAL A 160 3.14 6.69 12.98
CA VAL A 160 3.93 6.10 14.09
C VAL A 160 4.80 4.93 13.63
N LEU A 161 4.42 4.27 12.54
CA LEU A 161 5.12 3.18 11.87
C LEU A 161 5.92 3.66 10.65
N SER A 162 6.22 4.96 10.54
CA SER A 162 7.08 5.57 9.52
C SER A 162 8.45 5.93 10.09
N PRO A 163 9.50 6.21 9.28
CA PRO A 163 10.83 6.50 9.80
C PRO A 163 10.82 7.77 10.64
N ILE A 164 10.09 8.80 10.19
CA ILE A 164 9.93 10.09 10.85
C ILE A 164 8.46 10.35 11.18
N PHE A 165 8.20 10.76 12.41
CA PHE A 165 6.86 11.15 12.88
C PHE A 165 6.73 12.67 12.90
N ARG A 166 6.13 13.25 11.85
CA ARG A 166 5.97 14.71 11.70
C ARG A 166 4.54 15.08 11.31
N LEU A 167 3.83 15.76 12.21
CA LEU A 167 2.58 16.42 11.89
C LEU A 167 2.89 17.79 11.28
N HIS A 168 2.39 18.07 10.09
CA HIS A 168 2.62 19.35 9.42
C HIS A 168 1.52 19.63 8.39
N CYS A 169 1.27 20.92 8.12
CA CYS A 169 0.37 21.40 7.08
C CYS A 169 0.67 22.86 6.72
N THR A 170 0.11 23.32 5.60
CA THR A 170 0.00 24.74 5.27
C THR A 170 -0.70 25.48 6.41
N ASN A 171 -0.30 26.73 6.66
CA ASN A 171 -0.96 27.62 7.62
C ASN A 171 -2.36 28.05 7.10
N ASN A 172 -3.30 27.13 7.17
CA ASN A 172 -4.70 27.32 6.85
C ASN A 172 -5.50 27.04 8.13
N PRO A 173 -6.34 27.99 8.60
CA PRO A 173 -7.11 27.80 9.83
C PRO A 173 -8.10 26.62 9.80
N PHE A 174 -8.36 26.05 8.62
CA PHE A 174 -9.22 24.89 8.44
C PHE A 174 -8.46 23.55 8.38
N HIS A 175 -7.13 23.54 8.48
CA HIS A 175 -6.34 22.32 8.67
C HIS A 175 -6.03 22.12 10.15
N GLU A 176 -6.35 20.94 10.70
CA GLU A 176 -6.13 20.61 12.11
C GLU A 176 -5.16 19.44 12.24
N ARG A 177 -4.02 19.69 12.89
CA ARG A 177 -2.97 18.69 13.14
C ARG A 177 -2.76 18.44 14.64
N ARG A 178 -3.50 19.13 15.51
CA ARG A 178 -3.44 18.93 16.96
C ARG A 178 -4.44 17.83 17.33
N PRO A 179 -4.02 16.75 18.01
CA PRO A 179 -4.93 15.69 18.48
C PRO A 179 -6.16 16.19 19.24
N TRP A 180 -6.00 17.26 20.02
CA TRP A 180 -7.07 17.83 20.86
C TRP A 180 -7.99 18.80 20.12
N GLY A 181 -7.77 19.05 18.83
CA GLY A 181 -8.69 19.83 17.98
C GLY A 181 -9.89 19.02 17.47
N TYR A 182 -9.86 17.69 17.66
CA TYR A 182 -10.90 16.75 17.23
C TYR A 182 -11.76 16.25 18.40
N ASP A 183 -12.65 15.32 18.13
CA ASP A 183 -13.47 14.65 19.14
C ASP A 183 -12.66 13.78 20.13
N ALA A 184 -13.34 13.31 21.19
CA ALA A 184 -12.72 12.55 22.26
C ALA A 184 -12.17 11.19 21.80
N GLU A 185 -12.79 10.55 20.81
CA GLU A 185 -12.33 9.26 20.27
C GLU A 185 -11.02 9.45 19.50
N THR A 186 -11.01 10.41 18.57
CA THR A 186 -9.82 10.79 17.78
C THR A 186 -8.67 11.19 18.69
N PHE A 187 -8.92 12.03 19.69
CA PHE A 187 -7.90 12.42 20.67
C PHE A 187 -7.33 11.22 21.42
N ARG A 188 -8.19 10.33 21.93
CA ARG A 188 -7.77 9.14 22.67
C ARG A 188 -6.88 8.23 21.81
N LEU A 189 -7.30 7.97 20.57
CA LEU A 189 -6.61 7.05 19.65
C LEU A 189 -5.28 7.60 19.17
N THR A 190 -5.25 8.85 18.72
CA THR A 190 -4.01 9.49 18.26
C THR A 190 -3.02 9.70 19.40
N LYS A 191 -3.49 10.04 20.61
CA LYS A 191 -2.65 10.07 21.81
C LYS A 191 -2.06 8.70 22.14
N HIS A 192 -2.85 7.63 22.03
CA HIS A 192 -2.34 6.27 22.27
C HIS A 192 -1.27 5.90 21.23
N ALA A 193 -1.52 6.15 19.95
CA ALA A 193 -0.56 5.91 18.88
C ALA A 193 0.74 6.72 19.09
N MET A 194 0.65 8.02 19.40
CA MET A 194 1.83 8.86 19.66
C MET A 194 2.65 8.38 20.86
N ARG A 195 2.00 7.84 21.90
CA ARG A 195 2.71 7.21 23.04
C ARG A 195 3.37 5.89 22.66
N LEU A 196 2.77 5.12 21.76
CA LEU A 196 3.40 3.93 21.19
C LEU A 196 4.65 4.31 20.40
N ARG A 197 4.60 5.38 19.59
CA ARG A 197 5.78 5.89 18.88
C ARG A 197 6.93 6.20 19.84
N HIS A 198 6.62 6.81 20.97
CA HIS A 198 7.60 7.10 22.01
C HIS A 198 8.17 5.83 22.65
N ALA A 199 7.31 4.86 23.01
CA ALA A 199 7.74 3.56 23.51
C ALA A 199 8.62 2.79 22.51
N LEU A 200 8.47 3.01 21.21
CA LEU A 200 9.29 2.39 20.15
C LEU A 200 10.70 2.98 20.01
N ILE A 201 11.06 4.05 20.75
CA ILE A 201 12.39 4.69 20.61
C ILE A 201 13.55 3.69 20.74
N PRO A 202 13.62 2.79 21.75
CA PRO A 202 14.73 1.83 21.84
C PRO A 202 14.85 0.93 20.59
N TYR A 203 13.71 0.50 20.04
CA TYR A 203 13.67 -0.28 18.81
C TYR A 203 14.14 0.54 17.61
N LEU A 204 13.52 1.69 17.36
CA LEU A 204 13.82 2.58 16.23
C LEU A 204 15.26 3.09 16.24
N TYR A 205 15.78 3.42 17.42
CA TYR A 205 17.15 3.90 17.57
C TYR A 205 18.18 2.80 17.30
N THR A 206 17.86 1.56 17.69
CA THR A 206 18.65 0.40 17.27
C THR A 206 18.62 0.20 15.76
N LEU A 207 17.48 0.39 15.09
CA LEU A 207 17.41 0.34 13.63
C LEU A 207 18.24 1.46 12.98
N SER A 208 18.33 2.63 13.61
CA SER A 208 19.22 3.71 13.15
C SER A 208 20.68 3.27 13.15
N TRP A 209 21.13 2.65 14.24
CA TRP A 209 22.48 2.12 14.35
C TRP A 209 22.72 0.98 13.34
N GLN A 210 21.77 0.04 13.20
CA GLN A 210 21.87 -1.02 12.20
C GLN A 210 22.01 -0.45 10.79
N ASN A 211 21.20 0.55 10.43
CA ASN A 211 21.32 1.23 9.15
C ASN A 211 22.72 1.84 8.94
N GLN A 212 23.27 2.50 9.95
CA GLN A 212 24.62 3.07 9.88
C GLN A 212 25.71 1.98 9.75
N GLU A 213 25.57 0.85 10.44
CA GLU A 213 26.59 -0.21 10.48
C GLU A 213 26.53 -1.14 9.26
N ASN A 214 25.34 -1.46 8.76
CA ASN A 214 25.15 -2.50 7.75
C ASN A 214 24.25 -2.09 6.56
N GLY A 215 23.74 -0.86 6.53
CA GLY A 215 22.91 -0.34 5.44
C GLY A 215 21.47 -0.86 5.41
N ARG A 216 21.02 -1.60 6.44
CA ARG A 216 19.62 -2.05 6.52
C ARG A 216 18.74 -0.90 7.00
N LEU A 217 17.90 -0.40 6.11
CA LEU A 217 17.05 0.76 6.40
C LEU A 217 15.94 0.42 7.40
N PRO A 218 15.45 1.41 8.19
CA PRO A 218 14.41 1.17 9.19
C PRO A 218 13.08 0.68 8.61
N ILE A 219 12.82 0.96 7.34
CA ILE A 219 11.63 0.51 6.63
C ILE A 219 12.03 0.11 5.22
N TYR A 220 11.52 -1.02 4.74
CA TYR A 220 11.76 -1.49 3.39
C TYR A 220 10.66 -2.45 2.88
N PRO A 221 10.48 -2.58 1.56
CA PRO A 221 9.46 -3.43 0.95
C PRO A 221 9.77 -4.91 1.11
N LEU A 222 8.75 -5.77 1.14
CA LEU A 222 8.93 -7.21 1.40
C LEU A 222 9.79 -7.91 0.35
N TYR A 223 9.81 -7.41 -0.89
CA TYR A 223 10.62 -8.00 -1.95
C TYR A 223 12.14 -7.84 -1.72
N HIS A 224 12.60 -7.06 -0.74
CA HIS A 224 14.02 -7.04 -0.35
C HIS A 224 14.43 -8.36 0.33
N ASP A 225 13.59 -8.88 1.23
CA ASP A 225 13.84 -10.16 1.91
C ASP A 225 13.25 -11.36 1.12
N HIS A 226 12.26 -11.12 0.25
CA HIS A 226 11.56 -12.15 -0.54
C HIS A 226 11.54 -11.86 -2.05
N PRO A 227 12.71 -11.67 -2.71
CA PRO A 227 12.77 -11.22 -4.11
C PRO A 227 12.21 -12.25 -5.11
N ALA A 228 12.21 -13.53 -4.76
CA ALA A 228 11.73 -14.63 -5.60
C ALA A 228 10.23 -14.93 -5.43
N SER A 229 9.57 -14.32 -4.44
CA SER A 229 8.15 -14.52 -4.18
C SER A 229 7.33 -13.47 -4.91
N GLU A 230 6.53 -13.89 -5.89
CA GLU A 230 5.66 -12.98 -6.65
C GLU A 230 4.72 -12.19 -5.74
N GLN A 231 4.21 -12.83 -4.68
CA GLN A 231 3.33 -12.24 -3.67
C GLN A 231 3.90 -10.95 -3.05
N ALA A 232 5.23 -10.89 -2.85
CA ALA A 232 5.90 -9.74 -2.25
C ALA A 232 5.79 -8.44 -3.08
N TYR A 233 5.44 -8.56 -4.37
CA TYR A 233 5.27 -7.43 -5.28
C TYR A 233 3.81 -6.97 -5.42
N HIS A 234 2.84 -7.74 -4.91
CA HIS A 234 1.42 -7.48 -5.11
C HIS A 234 0.71 -6.89 -3.89
N CYS A 235 1.41 -6.71 -2.77
CA CYS A 235 0.94 -5.97 -1.60
C CYS A 235 1.85 -4.76 -1.31
N PRO A 236 1.78 -3.68 -2.13
CA PRO A 236 2.69 -2.54 -2.01
C PRO A 236 2.46 -1.69 -0.75
N ASP A 237 1.33 -1.88 -0.06
CA ASP A 237 0.89 -1.07 1.08
C ASP A 237 1.24 -1.69 2.44
N GLN A 238 2.06 -2.75 2.43
CA GLN A 238 2.71 -3.33 3.59
C GLN A 238 4.22 -3.29 3.43
N TYR A 239 4.94 -3.33 4.53
CA TYR A 239 6.40 -3.24 4.54
C TYR A 239 6.97 -3.84 5.82
N MET A 240 8.26 -4.19 5.78
CA MET A 240 9.00 -4.48 7.00
C MET A 240 9.26 -3.18 7.75
N PHE A 241 8.86 -3.14 9.01
CA PHE A 241 9.17 -2.11 9.98
C PHE A 241 10.32 -2.61 10.85
N GLY A 242 11.53 -2.35 10.39
CA GLY A 242 12.77 -2.87 10.96
C GLY A 242 12.98 -4.36 10.71
N SER A 243 13.77 -4.99 11.56
CA SER A 243 14.14 -6.41 11.44
C SER A 243 13.11 -7.38 12.01
N GLU A 244 12.10 -6.90 12.72
CA GLU A 244 11.26 -7.72 13.62
C GLU A 244 9.76 -7.65 13.32
N LEU A 245 9.30 -6.57 12.68
CA LEU A 245 7.89 -6.27 12.52
C LEU A 245 7.52 -6.06 11.06
N LEU A 246 6.29 -6.40 10.70
CA LEU A 246 5.64 -6.10 9.42
C LEU A 246 4.42 -5.22 9.68
N ALA A 247 4.38 -4.06 9.05
CA ALA A 247 3.27 -3.10 9.16
C ALA A 247 2.37 -3.18 7.93
N ALA A 248 1.05 -3.11 8.16
CA ALA A 248 0.04 -3.08 7.11
C ALA A 248 -1.09 -2.09 7.47
N PRO A 249 -0.82 -0.77 7.46
CA PRO A 249 -1.77 0.23 7.94
C PRO A 249 -3.11 0.20 7.20
N HIS A 250 -4.20 0.52 7.90
CA HIS A 250 -5.49 0.79 7.26
C HIS A 250 -5.44 2.12 6.51
N ILE A 251 -5.52 2.06 5.19
CA ILE A 251 -5.41 3.23 4.28
C ILE A 251 -6.70 3.54 3.53
N THR A 252 -7.80 2.92 3.94
CA THR A 252 -9.14 3.15 3.38
C THR A 252 -10.13 3.46 4.51
N PRO A 253 -11.16 4.28 4.23
CA PRO A 253 -12.18 4.58 5.22
C PRO A 253 -12.94 3.32 5.61
N ARG A 254 -13.49 3.31 6.83
CA ARG A 254 -14.40 2.27 7.30
C ARG A 254 -15.61 2.21 6.38
N HIS A 255 -15.94 1.01 5.93
CA HIS A 255 -17.10 0.82 5.08
C HIS A 255 -18.39 0.99 5.92
N ALA A 256 -19.36 1.75 5.41
CA ALA A 256 -20.57 2.12 6.17
C ALA A 256 -21.39 0.92 6.68
N GLU A 257 -21.41 -0.18 5.93
CA GLU A 257 -22.16 -1.39 6.28
C GLU A 257 -21.42 -2.32 7.26
N THR A 258 -20.09 -2.33 7.24
CA THR A 258 -19.30 -3.17 8.16
C THR A 258 -18.84 -2.41 9.39
N GLY A 259 -18.77 -1.08 9.33
CA GLY A 259 -18.18 -0.24 10.36
C GLY A 259 -16.67 -0.45 10.52
N MET A 260 -15.99 -1.03 9.52
CA MET A 260 -14.58 -1.45 9.61
C MET A 260 -13.82 -1.12 8.32
N SER A 261 -12.51 -0.86 8.47
CA SER A 261 -11.57 -0.75 7.35
C SER A 261 -11.11 -2.15 6.97
N ARG A 262 -10.86 -2.38 5.68
CA ARG A 262 -10.33 -3.64 5.16
C ARG A 262 -8.92 -3.42 4.63
N GLN A 263 -7.98 -4.25 5.05
CA GLN A 263 -6.60 -4.27 4.55
C GLN A 263 -6.19 -5.70 4.22
N VAL A 264 -5.62 -5.93 3.04
CA VAL A 264 -5.09 -7.25 2.66
C VAL A 264 -3.58 -7.26 2.88
N VAL A 265 -3.11 -8.28 3.58
CA VAL A 265 -1.69 -8.49 3.87
C VAL A 265 -1.27 -9.89 3.40
N TRP A 266 -0.12 -10.01 2.77
CA TRP A 266 0.60 -11.25 2.60
C TRP A 266 1.65 -11.39 3.70
N LEU A 267 1.59 -12.48 4.45
CA LEU A 267 2.61 -12.83 5.42
C LEU A 267 3.54 -13.87 4.80
N PRO A 268 4.87 -13.64 4.76
CA PRO A 268 5.85 -14.62 4.30
C PRO A 268 5.81 -15.93 5.10
N GLU A 269 6.52 -16.96 4.65
CA GLU A 269 6.60 -18.25 5.35
C GLU A 269 6.96 -18.09 6.85
N GLY A 270 6.35 -18.92 7.69
CA GLY A 270 6.56 -18.95 9.14
C GLY A 270 5.30 -18.68 9.97
N GLN A 271 5.42 -18.76 11.29
CA GLN A 271 4.32 -18.48 12.23
C GLN A 271 4.38 -17.03 12.72
N TRP A 272 3.52 -16.17 12.16
CA TRP A 272 3.43 -14.77 12.52
C TRP A 272 2.48 -14.55 13.68
N HIS A 273 2.63 -13.42 14.39
CA HIS A 273 1.75 -13.05 15.49
C HIS A 273 1.36 -11.58 15.39
N HIS A 274 0.10 -11.26 15.62
CA HIS A 274 -0.31 -9.87 15.74
C HIS A 274 0.30 -9.26 17.02
N PHE A 275 1.00 -8.13 16.86
CA PHE A 275 1.89 -7.58 17.87
C PHE A 275 1.18 -7.24 19.19
N PHE A 276 -0.03 -6.68 19.11
CA PHE A 276 -0.78 -6.24 20.28
C PHE A 276 -1.60 -7.36 20.94
N THR A 277 -2.12 -8.29 20.14
CA THR A 277 -3.13 -9.27 20.60
C THR A 277 -2.56 -10.67 20.78
N GLY A 278 -1.33 -10.92 20.34
CA GLY A 278 -0.69 -12.25 20.42
C GLY A 278 -1.35 -13.33 19.57
N ARG A 279 -2.40 -12.99 18.79
CA ARG A 279 -3.08 -13.93 17.88
C ARG A 279 -2.13 -14.40 16.79
N SER A 280 -2.14 -15.69 16.52
CA SER A 280 -1.25 -16.31 15.55
C SER A 280 -1.84 -16.29 14.14
N TYR A 281 -0.98 -16.10 13.13
CA TYR A 281 -1.33 -16.07 11.71
C TYR A 281 -0.37 -16.97 10.94
N SER A 282 -0.90 -17.80 10.05
CA SER A 282 -0.09 -18.63 9.16
C SER A 282 0.62 -17.77 8.13
N GLY A 283 1.90 -18.04 7.92
CA GLY A 283 2.69 -17.49 6.83
C GLY A 283 2.41 -18.15 5.49
N ASP A 284 3.13 -17.70 4.46
CA ASP A 284 2.92 -18.04 3.05
C ASP A 284 1.43 -17.99 2.66
N SER A 285 0.76 -16.93 3.12
CA SER A 285 -0.69 -16.79 3.11
C SER A 285 -1.11 -15.32 3.01
N PHE A 286 -2.25 -15.07 2.36
CA PHE A 286 -2.89 -13.76 2.34
C PHE A 286 -3.99 -13.69 3.39
N HIS A 287 -4.07 -12.58 4.12
CA HIS A 287 -5.09 -12.35 5.15
C HIS A 287 -5.83 -11.06 4.84
N ALA A 288 -7.17 -11.12 4.80
CA ALA A 288 -8.01 -9.94 4.80
C ALA A 288 -8.29 -9.54 6.25
N LEU A 289 -7.72 -8.42 6.66
CA LEU A 289 -7.86 -7.85 7.99
C LEU A 289 -9.03 -6.88 7.99
N TYR A 290 -9.91 -7.02 8.99
CA TYR A 290 -11.01 -6.11 9.23
C TYR A 290 -10.82 -5.48 10.61
N GLY A 291 -10.64 -4.15 10.63
CA GLY A 291 -10.28 -3.42 11.84
C GLY A 291 -11.16 -2.21 12.11
N GLY A 292 -11.44 -1.98 13.40
CA GLY A 292 -12.03 -0.74 13.89
C GLY A 292 -11.04 0.44 13.81
N LEU A 293 -11.47 1.63 14.24
CA LEU A 293 -10.62 2.83 14.19
C LEU A 293 -9.42 2.74 15.15
N ASP A 294 -9.50 1.91 16.18
CA ASP A 294 -8.45 1.65 17.16
C ASP A 294 -7.40 0.62 16.72
N ASP A 295 -7.66 -0.09 15.62
CA ASP A 295 -6.79 -1.15 15.11
C ASP A 295 -5.59 -0.59 14.32
N ILE A 296 -4.39 -1.07 14.65
CA ILE A 296 -3.12 -0.78 13.98
C ILE A 296 -2.50 -2.13 13.57
N PRO A 297 -2.66 -2.58 12.31
CA PRO A 297 -2.16 -3.89 11.92
C PRO A 297 -0.64 -3.94 11.89
N LEU A 298 -0.09 -4.67 12.85
CA LEU A 298 1.34 -4.84 13.07
C LEU A 298 1.61 -6.30 13.45
N PHE A 299 2.51 -6.94 12.74
CA PHE A 299 2.79 -8.37 12.88
C PHE A 299 4.25 -8.60 13.23
N ALA A 300 4.48 -9.41 14.25
CA ALA A 300 5.80 -9.86 14.63
C ALA A 300 6.17 -11.12 13.85
N LYS A 301 7.38 -11.11 13.27
CA LYS A 301 7.93 -12.27 12.57
C LYS A 301 8.14 -13.45 13.54
N PRO A 302 8.28 -14.68 13.03
CA PRO A 302 8.75 -15.81 13.83
C PRO A 302 10.04 -15.42 14.56
N GLY A 303 10.04 -15.63 15.86
CA GLY A 303 11.20 -15.36 16.69
C GLY A 303 11.45 -13.89 17.05
N ALA A 304 10.54 -12.96 16.75
CA ALA A 304 10.77 -11.53 16.94
C ALA A 304 11.10 -11.13 18.39
N ILE A 305 12.04 -10.19 18.54
CA ILE A 305 12.41 -9.58 19.83
C ILE A 305 12.28 -8.05 19.70
N VAL A 306 11.33 -7.44 20.40
CA VAL A 306 11.03 -6.00 20.28
C VAL A 306 11.15 -5.30 21.64
N PRO A 307 12.22 -4.50 21.86
CA PRO A 307 12.35 -3.69 23.07
C PRO A 307 11.52 -2.41 22.98
N LEU A 308 10.71 -2.15 24.00
CA LEU A 308 9.98 -0.90 24.19
C LEU A 308 10.41 -0.19 25.47
N GLY A 309 10.47 1.14 25.39
CA GLY A 309 10.50 2.02 26.54
C GLY A 309 9.10 2.26 27.12
N PRO A 310 8.99 3.07 28.19
CA PRO A 310 7.71 3.39 28.80
C PRO A 310 6.84 4.27 27.88
N MET A 311 5.52 4.05 27.89
CA MET A 311 4.55 4.90 27.18
C MET A 311 4.33 6.23 27.91
N VAL A 312 5.21 7.20 27.70
CA VAL A 312 5.15 8.53 28.35
C VAL A 312 4.57 9.61 27.42
N GLY A 313 4.21 10.77 27.99
CA GLY A 313 3.64 11.88 27.22
C GLY A 313 4.69 12.83 26.63
N TRP A 314 5.63 13.31 27.44
CA TRP A 314 6.70 14.24 27.07
C TRP A 314 7.98 13.84 27.80
N GLY A 315 9.14 14.16 27.22
CA GLY A 315 10.45 13.75 27.75
C GLY A 315 10.73 12.27 27.49
N GLY A 316 11.54 11.62 28.34
CA GLY A 316 11.78 10.18 28.28
C GLY A 316 12.55 9.69 27.04
N ILE A 317 13.31 10.57 26.40
CA ILE A 317 14.16 10.24 25.25
C ILE A 317 15.55 9.72 25.68
N ASP A 318 15.88 9.88 26.96
CA ASP A 318 17.08 9.30 27.57
C ASP A 318 16.99 7.77 27.61
N ASN A 319 18.12 7.10 27.87
CA ASN A 319 18.14 5.65 28.04
C ASN A 319 17.17 5.24 29.17
N PRO A 320 16.18 4.38 28.89
CA PRO A 320 15.03 4.25 29.77
C PRO A 320 15.36 3.46 31.04
N ASP A 321 14.88 3.92 32.19
CA ASP A 321 14.99 3.20 33.47
C ASP A 321 14.09 1.94 33.53
N ALA A 322 13.20 1.77 32.56
CA ALA A 322 12.32 0.62 32.44
C ALA A 322 12.25 0.14 30.98
N LEU A 323 12.39 -1.17 30.75
CA LEU A 323 12.21 -1.80 29.45
C LEU A 323 11.14 -2.88 29.50
N GLU A 324 10.29 -2.91 28.47
CA GLU A 324 9.39 -4.02 28.16
C GLU A 324 9.93 -4.73 26.89
N ILE A 325 10.39 -5.98 27.03
CA ILE A 325 10.86 -6.78 25.89
C ILE A 325 9.70 -7.68 25.45
N HIS A 326 9.15 -7.43 24.28
CA HIS A 326 8.17 -8.32 23.67
C HIS A 326 8.88 -9.43 22.90
N LEU A 327 8.54 -10.67 23.23
CA LEU A 327 9.16 -11.88 22.71
C LEU A 327 8.09 -12.69 21.98
N PHE A 328 8.41 -13.16 20.77
CA PHE A 328 7.52 -13.96 19.94
C PHE A 328 8.16 -15.32 19.61
N PRO A 329 7.37 -16.40 19.65
CA PRO A 329 7.85 -17.76 19.43
C PRO A 329 8.06 -18.05 17.94
N GLY A 330 8.48 -19.27 17.63
CA GLY A 330 8.47 -19.83 16.26
C GLY A 330 9.81 -19.87 15.56
N ASP A 331 10.84 -19.16 16.05
CA ASP A 331 12.21 -19.30 15.53
C ASP A 331 13.26 -18.80 16.53
N ASP A 332 14.50 -19.21 16.30
CA ASP A 332 15.70 -18.65 16.91
C ASP A 332 15.93 -17.23 16.41
N ASN A 333 16.38 -16.34 17.30
CA ASN A 333 16.67 -14.96 16.90
C ASN A 333 17.68 -14.30 17.83
N ARG A 334 18.31 -13.23 17.34
CA ARG A 334 19.18 -12.34 18.12
C ARG A 334 18.86 -10.88 17.79
N PHE A 335 18.71 -10.09 18.83
CA PHE A 335 18.57 -8.64 18.75
C PHE A 335 19.57 -7.98 19.69
N ASP A 336 20.45 -7.13 19.18
CA ASP A 336 21.38 -6.36 20.00
C ASP A 336 20.81 -4.95 20.19
N LEU A 337 20.24 -4.67 21.38
CA LEU A 337 19.70 -3.35 21.69
C LEU A 337 20.86 -2.34 21.79
N TYR A 338 20.80 -1.28 20.99
CA TYR A 338 21.79 -0.21 20.95
C TYR A 338 21.33 0.98 21.80
N GLU A 339 22.24 1.48 22.63
CA GLU A 339 22.01 2.64 23.49
C GLU A 339 23.27 3.52 23.52
N ASP A 340 23.09 4.83 23.44
CA ASP A 340 24.14 5.85 23.58
C ASP A 340 23.55 7.12 24.23
N ASP A 341 24.36 8.15 24.43
CA ASP A 341 23.94 9.50 24.87
C ASP A 341 24.24 10.58 23.82
N GLY A 342 24.57 10.17 22.60
CA GLY A 342 25.05 11.09 21.57
C GLY A 342 26.54 11.44 21.62
N GLN A 343 27.27 11.20 22.72
CA GLN A 343 28.55 11.84 23.03
C GLN A 343 29.64 10.91 23.61
N SER A 344 29.36 10.15 24.67
CA SER A 344 30.36 9.47 25.52
C SER A 344 30.68 8.03 25.12
N GLY A 345 30.02 7.51 24.10
CA GLY A 345 30.23 6.17 23.55
C GLY A 345 28.92 5.44 23.30
N TYR A 346 28.97 4.13 23.10
CA TYR A 346 27.78 3.30 22.89
C TYR A 346 27.84 2.01 23.70
N SER A 347 26.68 1.39 23.87
CA SER A 347 26.50 0.08 24.47
C SER A 347 25.60 -0.82 23.64
N LEU A 348 25.85 -2.12 23.71
CA LEU A 348 24.99 -3.15 23.14
C LEU A 348 24.52 -4.10 24.25
N LEU A 349 23.22 -4.33 24.34
CA LEU A 349 22.61 -5.37 25.18
C LEU A 349 22.18 -6.55 24.28
N PRO A 350 22.93 -7.67 24.26
CA PRO A 350 22.58 -8.81 23.41
C PRO A 350 21.40 -9.58 23.99
N LEU A 351 20.33 -9.69 23.20
CA LEU A 351 19.14 -10.49 23.46
C LEU A 351 19.16 -11.67 22.48
N ARG A 352 19.05 -12.89 22.99
CA ARG A 352 18.96 -14.09 22.17
C ARG A 352 17.80 -14.95 22.63
N GLN A 353 17.16 -15.59 21.68
CA GLN A 353 16.22 -16.66 21.97
C GLN A 353 16.52 -17.90 21.15
N SER A 354 16.25 -19.04 21.77
CA SER A 354 16.29 -20.36 21.13
C SER A 354 14.95 -21.04 21.33
N TRP A 355 14.30 -21.39 20.22
CA TRP A 355 12.98 -21.98 20.15
C TRP A 355 13.05 -23.47 19.84
N ALA A 356 12.27 -24.26 20.58
CA ALA A 356 12.15 -25.69 20.37
C ALA A 356 10.76 -26.17 20.83
N GLU A 357 9.71 -25.75 20.13
CA GLU A 357 8.29 -26.09 20.36
C GLU A 357 7.86 -26.12 21.83
N ALA A 358 8.07 -27.22 22.57
CA ALA A 358 7.78 -27.36 24.00
C ALA A 358 8.76 -26.64 24.94
N ARG A 359 9.86 -26.06 24.42
CA ARG A 359 10.91 -25.38 25.18
C ARG A 359 11.30 -24.08 24.50
N TRP A 360 11.37 -23.00 25.27
CA TRP A 360 11.83 -21.69 24.80
C TRP A 360 12.81 -21.10 25.81
N GLN A 361 14.02 -20.80 25.34
CA GLN A 361 15.07 -20.21 26.17
C GLN A 361 15.40 -18.80 25.69
N ILE A 362 15.39 -17.84 26.61
CA ILE A 362 15.81 -16.46 26.40
C ILE A 362 17.10 -16.23 27.16
N ASN A 363 18.06 -15.57 26.53
CA ASN A 363 19.30 -15.12 27.16
C ASN A 363 19.46 -13.62 26.91
N ILE A 364 19.53 -12.87 28.00
CA ILE A 364 19.92 -11.46 28.03
C ILE A 364 21.33 -11.43 28.61
N ASP A 365 22.31 -11.12 27.78
CA ASP A 365 23.71 -11.08 28.19
C ASP A 365 24.04 -9.79 28.94
N ARG A 366 25.27 -9.73 29.46
CA ARG A 366 25.86 -8.49 29.96
C ARG A 366 25.99 -7.47 28.85
N VAL A 367 25.84 -6.19 29.22
CA VAL A 367 26.10 -5.07 28.32
C VAL A 367 27.55 -5.12 27.83
N ARG A 368 27.74 -4.85 26.54
CA ARG A 368 29.04 -4.65 25.88
C ARG A 368 29.22 -3.17 25.57
N GLY A 369 30.46 -2.68 25.56
CA GLY A 369 30.76 -1.27 25.30
C GLY A 369 30.84 -0.43 26.59
N THR A 370 30.57 0.87 26.47
CA THR A 370 30.61 1.83 27.57
C THR A 370 29.26 1.84 28.28
N ALA A 371 29.22 1.74 29.61
CA ALA A 371 27.97 1.70 30.37
C ALA A 371 27.66 3.00 31.13
N GLY A 372 28.50 4.03 31.01
CA GLY A 372 28.39 5.28 31.80
C GLY A 372 27.13 6.09 31.51
N HIS A 373 26.58 5.97 30.30
CA HIS A 373 25.33 6.59 29.87
C HIS A 373 24.08 5.76 30.17
N LEU A 374 24.23 4.56 30.72
CA LEU A 374 23.11 3.70 31.08
C LEU A 374 22.68 3.94 32.53
N PRO A 375 21.39 3.73 32.84
CA PRO A 375 20.93 3.64 34.22
C PRO A 375 21.73 2.61 35.02
N SER A 376 22.06 2.93 36.27
CA SER A 376 22.78 1.98 37.15
C SER A 376 21.98 0.70 37.41
N GLU A 377 20.65 0.82 37.40
CA GLU A 377 19.69 -0.27 37.49
C GLU A 377 18.47 0.06 36.63
N ARG A 378 17.93 -0.95 35.95
CA ARG A 378 16.74 -0.86 35.11
C ARG A 378 15.70 -1.88 35.52
N ALA A 379 14.44 -1.48 35.55
CA ALA A 379 13.31 -2.39 35.66
C ALA A 379 13.09 -3.12 34.31
N LEU A 380 12.95 -4.44 34.35
CA LEU A 380 12.72 -5.26 33.17
C LEU A 380 11.37 -5.98 33.27
N THR A 381 10.58 -5.89 32.20
CA THR A 381 9.40 -6.72 31.97
C THR A 381 9.61 -7.55 30.69
N LEU A 382 9.36 -8.85 30.76
CA LEU A 382 9.39 -9.74 29.61
C LEU A 382 7.97 -10.17 29.24
N CYS A 383 7.57 -9.93 28.00
CA CYS A 383 6.23 -10.22 27.50
C CYS A 383 6.30 -11.33 26.45
N PHE A 384 6.06 -12.57 26.87
CA PHE A 384 6.01 -13.74 26.00
C PHE A 384 4.62 -13.83 25.37
N ARG A 385 4.52 -13.47 24.10
CA ARG A 385 3.24 -13.43 23.37
C ARG A 385 2.99 -14.72 22.58
N GLY A 386 1.72 -15.08 22.38
CA GLY A 386 1.31 -16.21 21.54
C GLY A 386 1.50 -17.60 22.15
N ILE A 387 1.89 -17.67 23.44
CA ILE A 387 2.07 -18.94 24.15
C ILE A 387 0.91 -19.27 25.08
N ARG A 388 0.74 -20.55 25.36
CA ARG A 388 -0.24 -21.07 26.32
C ARG A 388 0.07 -20.63 27.77
N PRO A 389 -0.94 -20.56 28.67
CA PRO A 389 -0.74 -20.17 30.06
C PRO A 389 -0.07 -21.26 30.92
N ASP A 390 -0.24 -22.54 30.57
CA ASP A 390 0.27 -23.69 31.30
C ASP A 390 1.76 -23.95 30.99
N VAL A 391 2.62 -23.21 31.67
CA VAL A 391 4.08 -23.28 31.52
C VAL A 391 4.81 -23.40 32.86
N ARG A 392 6.01 -23.97 32.81
CA ARG A 392 7.00 -23.97 33.89
C ARG A 392 8.12 -23.01 33.57
N LEU A 393 8.47 -22.19 34.57
CA LEU A 393 9.48 -21.14 34.46
C LEU A 393 10.71 -21.47 35.30
N ARG A 394 11.89 -21.27 34.73
CA ARG A 394 13.16 -21.27 35.46
C ARG A 394 13.97 -20.05 35.03
N LEU A 395 14.22 -19.14 35.97
CA LEU A 395 14.98 -17.92 35.73
C LEU A 395 16.31 -17.98 36.48
N LEU A 396 17.39 -17.61 35.80
CA LEU A 396 18.74 -17.52 36.36
C LEU A 396 19.29 -16.12 36.12
N MET A 397 19.48 -15.34 37.19
CA MET A 397 20.20 -14.06 37.15
C MET A 397 21.62 -14.28 37.64
N ASN A 398 22.63 -14.00 36.81
CA ASN A 398 24.04 -14.23 37.13
C ASN A 398 24.33 -15.68 37.60
N GLY A 399 23.59 -16.65 37.05
CA GLY A 399 23.69 -18.08 37.42
C GLY A 399 22.91 -18.48 38.68
N GLN A 400 22.30 -17.55 39.40
CA GLN A 400 21.48 -17.82 40.59
C GLN A 400 19.99 -17.84 40.26
N ILE A 401 19.24 -18.76 40.87
CA ILE A 401 17.79 -18.83 40.68
C ILE A 401 17.13 -17.59 41.26
N VAL A 402 16.30 -16.94 40.46
CA VAL A 402 15.47 -15.79 40.88
C VAL A 402 14.00 -16.06 40.61
N GLN A 403 13.14 -15.29 41.28
CA GLN A 403 11.69 -15.31 41.07
C GLN A 403 11.27 -14.02 40.36
N ALA A 404 10.22 -14.10 39.55
CA ALA A 404 9.56 -12.96 38.93
C ALA A 404 8.06 -13.04 39.19
N GLN A 405 7.39 -11.89 39.18
CA GLN A 405 5.92 -11.88 39.17
C GLN A 405 5.46 -12.30 37.78
N ALA A 406 4.60 -13.32 37.72
CA ALA A 406 4.05 -13.83 36.47
C ALA A 406 2.55 -13.55 36.42
N ASP A 407 2.09 -12.95 35.33
CA ASP A 407 0.67 -12.69 35.04
C ASP A 407 0.36 -13.13 33.62
N TYR A 408 -0.81 -13.70 33.38
CA TYR A 408 -1.23 -14.14 32.06
C TYR A 408 -2.49 -13.40 31.63
N ASP A 409 -2.39 -12.68 30.51
CA ASP A 409 -3.51 -12.00 29.88
C ASP A 409 -4.06 -12.87 28.73
N PRO A 410 -5.28 -13.43 28.86
CA PRO A 410 -5.89 -14.25 27.83
C PRO A 410 -6.44 -13.43 26.64
N GLU A 411 -6.67 -12.12 26.79
CA GLU A 411 -7.15 -11.26 25.70
C GLU A 411 -6.01 -10.96 24.71
N THR A 412 -4.80 -10.76 25.23
CA THR A 412 -3.59 -10.51 24.43
C THR A 412 -2.66 -11.72 24.30
N VAL A 413 -3.07 -12.89 24.82
CA VAL A 413 -2.34 -14.17 24.76
C VAL A 413 -0.89 -13.98 25.23
N THR A 414 -0.71 -13.35 26.39
CA THR A 414 0.60 -12.88 26.84
C THR A 414 0.90 -13.32 28.27
N LEU A 415 2.03 -14.01 28.45
CA LEU A 415 2.64 -14.20 29.76
C LEU A 415 3.62 -13.04 30.03
N ARG A 416 3.32 -12.25 31.06
CA ARG A 416 4.13 -11.11 31.50
C ARG A 416 4.95 -11.50 32.74
N LEU A 417 6.27 -11.38 32.65
CA LEU A 417 7.19 -11.53 33.78
C LEU A 417 7.72 -10.15 34.19
N SER A 418 7.40 -9.71 35.40
CA SER A 418 7.80 -8.40 35.95
C SER A 418 8.55 -8.55 37.29
N GLY A 419 9.04 -7.42 37.80
CA GLY A 419 9.83 -7.37 39.05
C GLY A 419 11.29 -7.75 38.87
N LEU A 420 11.78 -7.87 37.64
CA LEU A 420 13.18 -8.11 37.32
C LEU A 420 13.95 -6.78 37.31
N LYS A 421 15.18 -6.82 37.82
CA LYS A 421 16.10 -5.68 37.84
C LYS A 421 17.40 -6.06 37.18
N LEU A 422 17.82 -5.27 36.20
CA LEU A 422 19.08 -5.46 35.48
C LEU A 422 20.03 -4.30 35.77
N THR A 423 21.27 -4.63 36.08
CA THR A 423 22.40 -3.70 35.99
C THR A 423 23.19 -3.97 34.71
N PRO A 424 24.06 -3.06 34.24
CA PRO A 424 24.90 -3.30 33.06
C PRO A 424 25.77 -4.57 33.13
N HIS A 425 26.04 -5.08 34.34
CA HIS A 425 26.85 -6.28 34.58
C HIS A 425 26.02 -7.56 34.75
N SER A 426 24.70 -7.46 34.72
CA SER A 426 23.79 -8.57 34.92
C SER A 426 23.67 -9.43 33.66
N SER A 427 23.46 -10.74 33.82
CA SER A 427 22.98 -11.62 32.75
C SER A 427 21.77 -12.41 33.24
N LEU A 428 20.77 -12.58 32.38
CA LEU A 428 19.53 -13.29 32.69
C LEU A 428 19.29 -14.41 31.68
N THR A 429 19.06 -15.61 32.16
CA THR A 429 18.52 -16.72 31.36
C THR A 429 17.12 -17.04 31.84
N VAL A 430 16.16 -17.06 30.93
CA VAL A 430 14.78 -17.50 31.19
C VAL A 430 14.51 -18.75 30.38
N LEU A 431 14.07 -19.81 31.06
CA LEU A 431 13.64 -21.04 30.43
C LEU A 431 12.14 -21.22 30.68
N VAL A 432 11.38 -21.27 29.59
CA VAL A 432 9.95 -21.58 29.56
C VAL A 432 9.78 -22.97 28.98
N THR A 433 9.05 -23.83 29.67
CA THR A 433 8.78 -25.21 29.21
C THR A 433 7.33 -25.58 29.46
N THR A 434 6.80 -26.52 28.70
CA THR A 434 5.48 -27.11 28.93
C THR A 434 5.56 -28.62 28.86
N ASP A 435 4.56 -29.32 29.42
CA ASP A 435 4.38 -30.76 29.24
C ASP A 435 3.59 -31.08 27.95
N GLN A 436 3.08 -30.05 27.26
CA GLN A 436 2.39 -30.17 25.98
C GLN A 436 3.40 -30.28 24.81
N PRO A 437 2.96 -30.74 23.62
CA PRO A 437 3.87 -30.86 22.46
C PRO A 437 4.48 -29.54 21.99
N THR A 438 3.81 -28.41 22.25
CA THR A 438 4.28 -27.06 21.85
C THR A 438 3.83 -26.01 22.88
N LEU A 439 4.64 -24.98 23.08
CA LEU A 439 4.30 -23.79 23.86
C LEU A 439 3.29 -22.89 23.14
N LEU A 440 3.15 -23.01 21.82
CA LEU A 440 2.19 -22.21 21.05
C LEU A 440 0.76 -22.44 21.57
N ALA A 441 0.00 -21.36 21.69
CA ALA A 441 -1.41 -21.43 22.09
C ALA A 441 -2.27 -22.12 21.01
N ASN A 442 -1.94 -21.94 19.71
CA ASN A 442 -2.60 -22.54 18.54
C ASN A 442 -4.14 -22.62 18.62
N ARG A 443 -4.76 -21.54 19.09
CA ARG A 443 -6.21 -21.39 19.16
C ARG A 443 -6.74 -20.80 17.86
N ASP A 444 -7.85 -21.34 17.37
CA ASP A 444 -8.62 -20.72 16.28
C ASP A 444 -9.41 -19.52 16.84
N TYR A 445 -9.15 -18.33 16.30
CA TYR A 445 -9.78 -17.07 16.73
C TYR A 445 -10.90 -16.61 15.79
N ARG A 446 -11.25 -17.39 14.76
CA ARG A 446 -12.21 -16.95 13.74
C ARG A 446 -13.59 -16.67 14.33
N GLN A 447 -14.05 -17.44 15.31
CA GLN A 447 -15.35 -17.22 15.94
C GLN A 447 -15.39 -15.88 16.68
N GLU A 448 -14.36 -15.56 17.44
CA GLU A 448 -14.23 -14.30 18.18
C GLU A 448 -14.09 -13.11 17.22
N MET A 449 -13.33 -13.27 16.14
CA MET A 449 -13.23 -12.26 15.08
C MET A 449 -14.60 -11.98 14.46
N LEU A 450 -15.34 -13.02 14.07
CA LEU A 450 -16.69 -12.87 13.52
C LEU A 450 -17.65 -12.23 14.54
N HIS A 451 -17.56 -12.60 15.82
CA HIS A 451 -18.34 -11.95 16.87
C HIS A 451 -18.05 -10.44 16.97
N GLN A 452 -16.77 -10.06 16.95
CA GLN A 452 -16.33 -8.65 16.96
C GLN A 452 -16.84 -7.90 15.72
N MET A 453 -16.79 -8.53 14.55
CA MET A 453 -17.31 -7.95 13.31
C MET A 453 -18.83 -7.72 13.39
N LEU A 454 -19.61 -8.66 13.95
CA LEU A 454 -21.05 -8.49 14.10
C LEU A 454 -21.44 -7.32 15.01
N TRP A 455 -20.61 -6.97 16.00
CA TRP A 455 -20.80 -5.75 16.77
C TRP A 455 -20.71 -4.50 15.89
N ALA A 456 -19.70 -4.43 15.03
CA ALA A 456 -19.47 -3.31 14.12
C ALA A 456 -20.48 -3.23 12.96
N PHE A 457 -20.98 -4.38 12.49
CA PHE A 457 -21.87 -4.42 11.31
C PHE A 457 -23.14 -3.61 11.52
N ARG A 458 -23.53 -2.85 10.49
CA ARG A 458 -24.85 -2.25 10.39
C ARG A 458 -25.86 -3.32 9.98
N LEU A 459 -26.38 -4.05 10.95
CA LEU A 459 -27.28 -5.18 10.75
C LEU A 459 -28.36 -5.20 11.85
N ASP A 460 -29.56 -5.64 11.51
CA ASP A 460 -30.65 -5.83 12.50
C ASP A 460 -30.20 -6.74 13.65
N SER A 461 -30.63 -6.42 14.87
CA SER A 461 -30.17 -7.12 16.08
C SER A 461 -30.59 -8.59 16.12
N TRP A 462 -31.77 -8.94 15.58
CA TRP A 462 -32.20 -10.34 15.52
C TRP A 462 -31.38 -11.12 14.50
N GLN A 463 -31.02 -10.51 13.37
CA GLN A 463 -30.11 -11.12 12.40
C GLN A 463 -28.70 -11.30 12.99
N LYS A 464 -28.17 -10.30 13.71
CA LYS A 464 -26.90 -10.43 14.44
C LYS A 464 -26.94 -11.59 15.43
N GLN A 465 -27.98 -11.68 16.25
CA GLN A 465 -28.13 -12.75 17.23
C GLN A 465 -28.21 -14.12 16.56
N ARG A 466 -29.02 -14.25 15.52
CA ARG A 466 -29.18 -15.50 14.75
C ARG A 466 -27.85 -15.94 14.16
N LEU A 467 -27.13 -15.03 13.49
CA LEU A 467 -25.84 -15.31 12.87
C LEU A 467 -24.78 -15.65 13.93
N ASN A 468 -24.74 -14.90 15.04
CA ASN A 468 -23.83 -15.17 16.16
C ASN A 468 -24.00 -16.57 16.74
N ASN A 469 -25.25 -17.01 16.94
CA ASN A 469 -25.56 -18.35 17.44
C ASN A 469 -25.20 -19.46 16.44
N GLN A 470 -25.04 -19.12 15.16
CA GLN A 470 -24.73 -20.05 14.07
C GLN A 470 -23.26 -20.00 13.65
N LEU A 471 -22.41 -19.17 14.28
CA LEU A 471 -20.98 -19.09 13.94
C LEU A 471 -20.25 -20.45 14.04
N PRO A 472 -20.48 -21.30 15.06
CA PRO A 472 -19.81 -22.60 15.12
C PRO A 472 -20.13 -23.50 13.92
N ASP A 473 -21.39 -23.50 13.47
CA ASP A 473 -21.85 -24.27 12.32
C ASP A 473 -21.31 -23.68 11.02
N LEU A 474 -21.30 -22.35 10.91
CA LEU A 474 -20.79 -21.61 9.76
C LEU A 474 -19.29 -21.84 9.53
N LEU A 475 -18.50 -21.94 10.59
CA LEU A 475 -17.06 -22.25 10.50
C LEU A 475 -16.78 -23.65 9.98
N GLN A 476 -17.70 -24.59 10.22
CA GLN A 476 -17.61 -25.96 9.71
C GLN A 476 -18.17 -26.08 8.29
N ASN A 477 -19.25 -25.35 7.99
CA ASN A 477 -19.93 -25.34 6.71
C ASN A 477 -20.19 -23.91 6.20
N PRO A 478 -19.26 -23.35 5.40
CA PRO A 478 -19.38 -21.99 4.90
C PRO A 478 -20.62 -21.74 4.02
N ALA A 479 -21.19 -22.77 3.38
CA ALA A 479 -22.42 -22.61 2.57
C ALA A 479 -23.63 -22.15 3.37
N LEU A 480 -23.62 -22.31 4.70
CA LEU A 480 -24.70 -21.77 5.54
C LEU A 480 -24.81 -20.25 5.43
N LEU A 481 -23.75 -19.56 4.96
CA LEU A 481 -23.78 -18.13 4.70
C LEU A 481 -24.82 -17.74 3.62
N ALA A 482 -25.11 -18.62 2.67
CA ALA A 482 -26.13 -18.39 1.65
C ALA A 482 -27.55 -18.21 2.26
N SER A 483 -27.81 -18.80 3.44
CA SER A 483 -29.09 -18.61 4.14
C SER A 483 -29.30 -17.19 4.69
N TYR A 484 -28.25 -16.35 4.62
CA TYR A 484 -28.25 -14.95 5.03
C TYR A 484 -28.14 -13.99 3.85
N GLU A 485 -28.27 -14.46 2.60
CA GLU A 485 -28.08 -13.63 1.40
C GLU A 485 -28.99 -12.39 1.38
N LEU A 486 -30.25 -12.55 1.81
CA LEU A 486 -31.22 -11.45 1.89
C LEU A 486 -31.02 -10.52 3.09
N ALA A 487 -30.25 -10.95 4.10
CA ALA A 487 -30.05 -10.21 5.34
C ALA A 487 -28.74 -9.42 5.34
N LEU A 488 -27.70 -9.95 4.69
CA LEU A 488 -26.36 -9.36 4.67
C LEU A 488 -26.10 -8.65 3.34
N THR A 489 -25.46 -7.50 3.42
CA THR A 489 -24.93 -6.82 2.22
C THR A 489 -23.76 -7.61 1.61
N PRO A 490 -23.43 -7.44 0.32
CA PRO A 490 -22.32 -8.14 -0.31
C PRO A 490 -20.97 -7.97 0.41
N VAL A 491 -20.71 -6.78 0.98
CA VAL A 491 -19.46 -6.50 1.70
C VAL A 491 -19.43 -7.21 3.07
N GLN A 492 -20.56 -7.29 3.76
CA GLN A 492 -20.67 -8.07 5.00
C GLN A 492 -20.49 -9.57 4.75
N GLN A 493 -21.10 -10.09 3.66
CA GLN A 493 -20.91 -11.48 3.23
C GLN A 493 -19.45 -11.75 2.87
N GLN A 494 -18.81 -10.85 2.13
CA GLN A 494 -17.39 -10.96 1.81
C GLN A 494 -16.53 -11.06 3.06
N ALA A 495 -16.74 -10.16 4.01
CA ALA A 495 -15.95 -10.11 5.23
C ALA A 495 -16.08 -11.41 6.04
N ILE A 496 -17.30 -11.95 6.17
CA ILE A 496 -17.51 -13.23 6.83
C ILE A 496 -16.86 -14.37 6.04
N ALA A 497 -17.08 -14.44 4.73
CA ALA A 497 -16.54 -15.50 3.87
C ALA A 497 -15.00 -15.55 3.90
N GLU A 498 -14.33 -14.40 3.85
CA GLU A 498 -12.87 -14.31 3.90
C GLU A 498 -12.30 -14.83 5.23
N VAL A 499 -12.94 -14.51 6.36
CA VAL A 499 -12.53 -15.00 7.68
C VAL A 499 -12.80 -16.49 7.83
N VAL A 500 -13.98 -16.95 7.40
CA VAL A 500 -14.39 -18.36 7.54
C VAL A 500 -13.53 -19.28 6.68
N THR A 501 -13.29 -18.92 5.43
CA THR A 501 -12.68 -19.82 4.44
C THR A 501 -11.18 -19.61 4.28
N GLY A 502 -10.64 -18.45 4.68
CA GLY A 502 -9.26 -18.07 4.40
C GLY A 502 -8.99 -17.87 2.90
N ALA A 503 -10.03 -17.68 2.10
CA ALA A 503 -9.97 -17.44 0.68
C ALA A 503 -10.65 -16.10 0.33
N GLY A 504 -10.08 -15.37 -0.62
CA GLY A 504 -10.56 -14.03 -0.94
C GLY A 504 -9.95 -13.45 -2.20
N LEU A 505 -10.21 -12.16 -2.39
CA LEU A 505 -9.72 -11.41 -3.54
C LEU A 505 -9.31 -9.98 -3.18
N LEU A 506 -8.42 -9.43 -3.98
CA LEU A 506 -8.05 -8.02 -3.97
C LEU A 506 -7.96 -7.53 -5.41
N SER A 507 -8.77 -6.54 -5.77
CA SER A 507 -8.64 -5.84 -7.03
C SER A 507 -7.93 -4.51 -6.81
N ALA A 508 -6.88 -4.27 -7.57
CA ALA A 508 -6.03 -3.10 -7.46
C ALA A 508 -5.55 -2.66 -8.85
N ARG A 509 -4.80 -1.56 -8.90
CA ARG A 509 -4.12 -1.08 -10.11
C ARG A 509 -2.63 -1.04 -9.87
N GLN A 510 -1.87 -1.50 -10.86
CA GLN A 510 -0.42 -1.32 -10.89
C GLN A 510 -0.12 0.18 -10.82
N ARG A 511 0.76 0.59 -9.91
CA ARG A 511 0.99 2.01 -9.63
C ARG A 511 1.77 2.73 -10.73
N ASP A 512 2.61 2.01 -11.46
CA ASP A 512 3.45 2.50 -12.56
C ASP A 512 2.67 2.61 -13.89
N THR A 513 1.88 1.58 -14.23
CA THR A 513 1.16 1.50 -15.51
C THR A 513 -0.31 1.89 -15.41
N GLY A 514 -0.86 1.97 -14.19
CA GLY A 514 -2.30 2.13 -13.94
C GLY A 514 -3.14 0.90 -14.32
N ARG A 515 -2.50 -0.19 -14.79
CA ARG A 515 -3.18 -1.39 -15.28
C ARG A 515 -3.88 -2.13 -14.15
N PRO A 516 -5.15 -2.51 -14.30
CA PRO A 516 -5.84 -3.27 -13.27
C PRO A 516 -5.29 -4.69 -13.17
N PHE A 517 -5.20 -5.18 -11.93
CA PHE A 517 -4.92 -6.57 -11.62
C PHE A 517 -5.82 -7.04 -10.47
N THR A 518 -6.04 -8.35 -10.40
CA THR A 518 -6.75 -8.96 -9.28
C THR A 518 -5.94 -10.11 -8.73
N ILE A 519 -5.71 -10.10 -7.42
CA ILE A 519 -5.17 -11.23 -6.67
C ILE A 519 -6.34 -12.08 -6.19
N LEU A 520 -6.22 -13.39 -6.36
CA LEU A 520 -7.06 -14.37 -5.70
C LEU A 520 -6.20 -15.26 -4.82
N TRP A 521 -6.70 -15.62 -3.63
CA TRP A 521 -6.02 -16.54 -2.74
C TRP A 521 -6.98 -17.56 -2.13
N ASN A 522 -6.43 -18.73 -1.83
CA ASN A 522 -7.09 -19.85 -1.15
C ASN A 522 -6.09 -20.53 -0.23
N ASN A 523 -5.87 -19.96 0.96
CA ASN A 523 -4.77 -20.36 1.84
C ASN A 523 -4.80 -21.86 2.20
N GLN A 524 -6.01 -22.41 2.35
CA GLN A 524 -6.24 -23.80 2.72
C GLN A 524 -6.44 -24.73 1.50
N GLN A 525 -6.29 -24.21 0.27
CA GLN A 525 -6.53 -24.95 -0.98
C GLN A 525 -7.87 -25.70 -0.99
N ARG A 526 -8.89 -25.05 -0.44
CA ARG A 526 -10.25 -25.57 -0.34
C ARG A 526 -10.84 -25.88 -1.71
N GLU A 527 -11.26 -27.13 -1.92
CA GLU A 527 -11.92 -27.55 -3.16
C GLU A 527 -13.33 -26.99 -3.30
N ASP A 528 -13.96 -26.62 -2.18
CA ASP A 528 -15.29 -26.06 -2.12
C ASP A 528 -15.32 -24.54 -2.38
N VAL A 529 -14.16 -23.93 -2.64
CA VAL A 529 -14.03 -22.54 -3.09
C VAL A 529 -13.63 -22.53 -4.57
N GLY A 530 -14.52 -21.99 -5.40
CA GLY A 530 -14.32 -21.86 -6.84
C GLY A 530 -14.30 -20.42 -7.30
N TYR A 531 -13.88 -20.21 -8.54
CA TYR A 531 -14.05 -18.94 -9.24
C TYR A 531 -14.82 -19.14 -10.53
N ARG A 532 -15.50 -18.08 -10.98
CA ARG A 532 -16.17 -17.97 -12.26
C ARG A 532 -15.78 -16.63 -12.90
N LEU A 533 -15.28 -16.68 -14.12
CA LEU A 533 -14.94 -15.51 -14.92
C LEU A 533 -15.84 -15.50 -16.15
N ALA A 534 -16.56 -14.40 -16.38
CA ALA A 534 -17.51 -14.28 -17.49
C ALA A 534 -17.36 -12.96 -18.23
N ALA A 535 -17.24 -13.00 -19.56
CA ALA A 535 -17.43 -11.84 -20.43
C ALA A 535 -18.90 -11.76 -20.87
N GLN A 536 -19.59 -10.65 -20.63
CA GLN A 536 -20.98 -10.48 -21.10
C GLN A 536 -21.02 -9.72 -22.42
N GLY A 537 -21.42 -10.37 -23.53
CA GLY A 537 -21.72 -9.70 -24.79
C GLY A 537 -23.22 -9.37 -24.95
N ILE A 538 -23.55 -8.46 -25.87
CA ILE A 538 -24.95 -8.05 -26.19
C ILE A 538 -25.81 -9.24 -26.64
N THR A 539 -25.21 -10.31 -27.19
CA THR A 539 -25.92 -11.49 -27.70
C THR A 539 -26.00 -12.66 -26.72
N GLY A 540 -25.62 -12.49 -25.45
CA GLY A 540 -25.85 -13.47 -24.39
C GLY A 540 -24.87 -14.67 -24.33
N ASP A 541 -24.13 -14.95 -25.39
CA ASP A 541 -23.12 -16.03 -25.40
C ASP A 541 -21.79 -15.54 -24.82
N GLY A 542 -21.70 -15.49 -23.49
CA GLY A 542 -20.46 -15.16 -22.79
C GLY A 542 -19.50 -16.33 -22.69
N VAL A 543 -18.19 -16.09 -22.87
CA VAL A 543 -17.16 -17.06 -22.46
C VAL A 543 -17.19 -17.13 -20.94
N VAL A 544 -17.53 -18.31 -20.41
CA VAL A 544 -17.55 -18.59 -18.97
C VAL A 544 -16.49 -19.63 -18.65
N GLN A 545 -15.52 -19.25 -17.84
CA GLN A 545 -14.56 -20.18 -17.26
C GLN A 545 -14.84 -20.36 -15.77
N LYS A 546 -14.71 -21.59 -15.28
CA LYS A 546 -14.84 -21.94 -13.86
C LYS A 546 -13.75 -22.92 -13.45
N GLY A 547 -13.34 -22.88 -12.19
CA GLY A 547 -12.39 -23.83 -11.62
C GLY A 547 -12.25 -23.69 -10.12
N THR A 548 -11.52 -24.61 -9.50
CA THR A 548 -11.09 -24.50 -8.10
C THR A 548 -10.14 -23.32 -7.94
N LEU A 549 -10.30 -22.55 -6.87
CA LEU A 549 -9.45 -21.40 -6.60
C LEU A 549 -8.04 -21.88 -6.18
N PRO A 550 -6.98 -21.53 -6.93
CA PRO A 550 -5.61 -21.93 -6.56
C PRO A 550 -5.17 -21.20 -5.28
N LYS A 551 -4.08 -21.69 -4.66
CA LYS A 551 -3.51 -21.07 -3.45
C LYS A 551 -3.29 -19.57 -3.63
N PHE A 552 -2.75 -19.19 -4.78
CA PHE A 552 -2.52 -17.81 -5.20
C PHE A 552 -2.57 -17.74 -6.73
N VAL A 553 -3.21 -16.70 -7.28
CA VAL A 553 -3.12 -16.35 -8.70
C VAL A 553 -3.33 -14.86 -8.89
N VAL A 554 -2.61 -14.29 -9.86
CA VAL A 554 -2.76 -12.91 -10.29
C VAL A 554 -3.41 -12.89 -11.67
N LEU A 555 -4.46 -12.11 -11.81
CA LEU A 555 -5.19 -11.92 -13.05
C LEU A 555 -4.94 -10.50 -13.56
N THR A 556 -4.29 -10.37 -14.71
CA THR A 556 -4.15 -9.10 -15.44
C THR A 556 -5.13 -9.08 -16.62
N ASN A 557 -5.67 -7.89 -16.92
CA ASN A 557 -6.67 -7.76 -18.00
C ASN A 557 -6.10 -7.97 -19.42
N GLU A 558 -4.78 -7.95 -19.60
CA GLU A 558 -4.15 -8.05 -20.92
C GLU A 558 -3.57 -9.44 -21.19
N ASP A 559 -2.80 -10.02 -20.26
CA ASP A 559 -2.04 -11.24 -20.55
C ASP A 559 -2.87 -12.50 -20.33
N ASN A 560 -3.53 -12.60 -19.17
CA ASN A 560 -4.31 -13.78 -18.85
C ASN A 560 -5.60 -13.81 -19.69
N LEU A 561 -6.35 -12.70 -19.79
CA LEU A 561 -7.57 -12.65 -20.62
C LEU A 561 -7.32 -12.90 -22.13
N THR A 562 -6.12 -12.63 -22.64
CA THR A 562 -5.76 -12.91 -24.04
C THR A 562 -5.33 -14.36 -24.25
N ILE A 563 -4.63 -14.99 -23.30
CA ILE A 563 -4.34 -16.44 -23.31
C ILE A 563 -5.65 -17.25 -23.25
N TRP A 564 -6.68 -16.75 -22.56
CA TRP A 564 -8.02 -17.36 -22.53
C TRP A 564 -8.89 -17.05 -23.78
N ARG A 565 -8.45 -16.17 -24.69
CA ARG A 565 -9.14 -15.84 -25.96
C ARG A 565 -8.82 -16.79 -27.12
N THR A 566 -7.80 -17.64 -27.02
CA THR A 566 -7.39 -18.47 -28.17
C THR A 566 -8.21 -19.74 -28.31
N ALA A 567 -9.44 -19.58 -28.82
CA ALA A 567 -10.10 -20.61 -29.61
C ALA A 567 -10.95 -19.96 -30.72
N SER A 568 -10.41 -20.05 -31.94
CA SER A 568 -11.04 -19.87 -33.26
C SER A 568 -11.30 -18.46 -33.81
N GLY A 569 -10.53 -18.12 -34.86
CA GLY A 569 -10.92 -17.13 -35.86
C GLY A 569 -9.79 -16.19 -36.31
N THR A 570 -9.05 -16.57 -37.34
CA THR A 570 -8.18 -15.64 -38.08
C THR A 570 -9.03 -14.55 -38.74
N SER A 571 -8.76 -13.26 -38.48
CA SER A 571 -9.40 -12.15 -39.20
C SER A 571 -8.61 -11.81 -40.46
N GLU A 572 -9.19 -12.01 -41.65
CA GLU A 572 -8.62 -11.54 -42.92
C GLU A 572 -8.86 -10.04 -43.12
N THR A 573 -7.80 -9.29 -43.43
CA THR A 573 -7.78 -7.85 -43.72
C THR A 573 -7.86 -7.54 -45.22
N PHE A 574 -8.60 -6.50 -45.60
CA PHE A 574 -8.68 -5.97 -46.96
C PHE A 574 -7.55 -4.97 -47.22
N THR A 575 -6.91 -5.08 -48.39
CA THR A 575 -5.74 -4.25 -48.73
C THR A 575 -6.06 -3.04 -49.63
N SER A 576 -7.24 -3.02 -50.26
CA SER A 576 -7.69 -1.90 -51.10
C SER A 576 -9.23 -1.86 -51.25
N VAL A 577 -9.78 -0.72 -51.70
CA VAL A 577 -11.23 -0.58 -51.97
C VAL A 577 -11.69 -1.51 -53.09
N ASP A 578 -10.85 -1.69 -54.12
CA ASP A 578 -11.11 -2.63 -55.21
C ASP A 578 -11.14 -4.09 -54.72
N ASP A 579 -10.21 -4.46 -53.84
CA ASP A 579 -10.19 -5.77 -53.18
C ASP A 579 -11.47 -6.02 -52.37
N TRP A 580 -11.97 -4.99 -51.67
CA TRP A 580 -13.24 -5.07 -50.96
C TRP A 580 -14.43 -5.30 -51.90
N PHE A 581 -14.56 -4.51 -52.97
CA PHE A 581 -15.66 -4.66 -53.94
C PHE A 581 -15.61 -5.99 -54.71
N ALA A 582 -14.41 -6.54 -54.98
CA ALA A 582 -14.26 -7.83 -55.63
C ALA A 582 -14.75 -8.99 -54.75
N ARG A 583 -14.58 -8.88 -53.43
CA ARG A 583 -14.92 -9.94 -52.47
C ARG A 583 -16.31 -9.79 -51.85
N VAL A 584 -16.89 -8.59 -51.83
CA VAL A 584 -18.19 -8.35 -51.17
C VAL A 584 -19.33 -9.23 -51.71
N PRO A 585 -19.45 -9.57 -53.01
CA PRO A 585 -20.50 -10.47 -53.49
C PRO A 585 -20.41 -11.87 -52.89
N GLN A 586 -19.18 -12.37 -52.64
CA GLN A 586 -18.96 -13.68 -52.01
C GLN A 586 -19.25 -13.66 -50.51
N ARG A 587 -19.15 -12.49 -49.87
CA ARG A 587 -19.45 -12.29 -48.43
C ARG A 587 -20.91 -11.93 -48.17
N PHE A 588 -21.65 -11.55 -49.21
CA PHE A 588 -23.01 -11.05 -49.09
C PHE A 588 -23.98 -12.11 -48.56
N ARG A 589 -24.68 -11.77 -47.49
CA ARG A 589 -25.68 -12.64 -46.85
C ARG A 589 -27.08 -12.27 -47.33
N GLY A 590 -27.46 -12.76 -48.51
CA GLY A 590 -28.77 -12.48 -49.13
C GLY A 590 -29.99 -12.78 -48.24
N THR A 591 -29.89 -13.81 -47.38
CA THR A 591 -30.95 -14.16 -46.41
C THR A 591 -31.22 -13.07 -45.36
N ALA A 592 -30.24 -12.21 -45.07
CA ALA A 592 -30.38 -11.15 -44.06
C ALA A 592 -31.21 -9.95 -44.53
N VAL A 593 -31.48 -9.83 -45.83
CA VAL A 593 -32.22 -8.69 -46.42
C VAL A 593 -33.50 -9.10 -47.17
N GLY A 594 -33.81 -10.40 -47.26
CA GLY A 594 -35.08 -10.88 -47.84
C GLY A 594 -35.32 -10.37 -49.26
N ASN A 595 -36.55 -9.89 -49.53
CA ASN A 595 -36.98 -9.34 -50.83
C ASN A 595 -36.66 -7.83 -51.00
N LEU A 596 -35.70 -7.30 -50.24
CA LEU A 596 -35.31 -5.89 -50.34
C LEU A 596 -34.68 -5.60 -51.70
N GLU A 597 -35.22 -4.62 -52.43
CA GLU A 597 -34.56 -3.99 -53.57
C GLU A 597 -33.92 -2.68 -53.10
N ALA A 598 -32.58 -2.60 -53.13
CA ALA A 598 -31.86 -1.43 -52.66
C ALA A 598 -30.60 -1.17 -53.49
N ILE A 599 -30.34 0.11 -53.74
CA ILE A 599 -29.13 0.57 -54.40
C ILE A 599 -28.29 1.37 -53.41
N VAL A 600 -27.08 0.89 -53.14
CA VAL A 600 -26.11 1.53 -52.24
C VAL A 600 -25.03 2.16 -53.09
N GLN A 601 -25.09 3.47 -53.26
CA GLN A 601 -24.07 4.25 -53.94
C GLN A 601 -22.90 4.52 -53.01
N PHE A 602 -21.69 4.30 -53.50
CA PHE A 602 -20.44 4.65 -52.84
C PHE A 602 -19.73 5.76 -53.62
N HIS A 603 -19.29 6.78 -52.90
CA HIS A 603 -18.40 7.84 -53.38
C HIS A 603 -17.14 7.79 -52.51
N LEU A 604 -16.14 7.03 -52.96
CA LEU A 604 -14.92 6.76 -52.21
C LEU A 604 -13.74 7.48 -52.89
N SER A 605 -13.39 8.65 -52.36
CA SER A 605 -12.43 9.58 -52.98
C SER A 605 -12.75 9.84 -54.46
N ASN A 606 -11.93 9.34 -55.40
CA ASN A 606 -12.10 9.53 -56.85
C ASN A 606 -12.88 8.40 -57.54
N GLN A 607 -13.38 7.42 -56.78
CA GLN A 607 -14.13 6.27 -57.31
C GLN A 607 -15.62 6.40 -56.97
N ALA A 608 -16.48 6.20 -57.96
CA ALA A 608 -17.92 6.04 -57.77
C ALA A 608 -18.32 4.64 -58.22
N ARG A 609 -18.93 3.88 -57.32
CA ARG A 609 -19.49 2.55 -57.59
C ARG A 609 -20.80 2.41 -56.86
N TYR A 610 -21.68 1.54 -57.32
CA TYR A 610 -22.86 1.19 -56.56
C TYR A 610 -23.04 -0.32 -56.47
N LEU A 611 -23.68 -0.71 -55.38
CA LEU A 611 -24.16 -2.07 -55.16
C LEU A 611 -25.65 -2.10 -55.42
N HIS A 612 -26.11 -3.04 -56.23
CA HIS A 612 -27.53 -3.27 -56.46
C HIS A 612 -27.92 -4.60 -55.83
N ILE A 613 -28.73 -4.49 -54.77
CA ILE A 613 -29.33 -5.60 -54.04
C ILE A 613 -30.73 -5.83 -54.60
N LYS A 614 -30.99 -7.03 -55.10
CA LYS A 614 -32.31 -7.44 -55.59
C LYS A 614 -32.49 -8.94 -55.44
N ASP A 615 -33.64 -9.37 -54.93
CA ASP A 615 -34.00 -10.79 -54.76
C ASP A 615 -32.93 -11.61 -54.01
N GLY A 616 -32.34 -11.02 -52.97
CA GLY A 616 -31.28 -11.66 -52.17
C GLY A 616 -29.93 -11.80 -52.89
N GLN A 617 -29.75 -11.19 -54.06
CA GLN A 617 -28.48 -11.15 -54.79
C GLN A 617 -27.86 -9.74 -54.76
N LEU A 618 -26.53 -9.69 -54.82
CA LEU A 618 -25.74 -8.46 -54.85
C LEU A 618 -24.96 -8.39 -56.16
N THR A 619 -25.14 -7.29 -56.90
CA THR A 619 -24.31 -6.97 -58.08
C THR A 619 -23.53 -5.69 -57.84
N VAL A 620 -22.29 -5.64 -58.34
CA VAL A 620 -21.40 -4.47 -58.26
C VAL A 620 -21.35 -3.81 -59.63
N ALA A 621 -21.47 -2.49 -59.68
CA ALA A 621 -21.37 -1.72 -60.92
C ALA A 621 -20.55 -0.44 -60.71
N ASP A 622 -19.80 -0.07 -61.74
CA ASP A 622 -19.05 1.18 -61.80
C ASP A 622 -19.96 2.37 -62.14
N GLY A 623 -19.62 3.54 -61.60
CA GLY A 623 -20.29 4.80 -61.89
C GLY A 623 -21.31 5.24 -60.83
N ARG A 624 -22.20 6.14 -61.25
CA ARG A 624 -23.25 6.74 -60.40
C ARG A 624 -24.62 6.24 -60.84
N HIS A 625 -25.42 5.82 -59.87
CA HIS A 625 -26.83 5.53 -60.09
C HIS A 625 -27.67 6.79 -59.89
N GLU A 626 -28.65 7.05 -60.77
CA GLU A 626 -29.46 8.27 -60.75
C GLU A 626 -30.35 8.39 -59.50
N ARG A 627 -30.76 7.25 -58.93
CA ARG A 627 -31.68 7.17 -57.78
C ARG A 627 -31.19 6.14 -56.76
N PRO A 628 -30.20 6.46 -55.92
CA PRO A 628 -29.69 5.53 -54.92
C PRO A 628 -30.60 5.48 -53.68
N THR A 629 -30.81 4.28 -53.12
CA THR A 629 -31.53 4.07 -51.86
C THR A 629 -30.71 4.57 -50.66
N LEU A 630 -29.40 4.36 -50.72
CA LEU A 630 -28.41 4.84 -49.77
C LEU A 630 -27.21 5.39 -50.54
N THR A 631 -26.61 6.47 -50.06
CA THR A 631 -25.32 6.98 -50.55
C THR A 631 -24.34 7.05 -49.40
N LEU A 632 -23.14 6.49 -49.57
CA LEU A 632 -22.03 6.54 -48.63
C LEU A 632 -20.87 7.30 -49.29
N THR A 633 -20.44 8.39 -48.67
CA THR A 633 -19.31 9.19 -49.12
C THR A 633 -18.20 9.17 -48.08
N SER A 634 -16.99 8.81 -48.46
CA SER A 634 -15.84 8.72 -47.55
C SER A 634 -14.52 8.81 -48.33
N HIS A 635 -13.40 9.07 -47.64
CA HIS A 635 -12.09 8.85 -48.23
C HIS A 635 -11.82 7.34 -48.34
N SER A 636 -11.15 6.86 -49.40
CA SER A 636 -10.87 5.43 -49.59
C SER A 636 -10.15 4.78 -48.41
N ARG A 637 -9.21 5.51 -47.77
CA ARG A 637 -8.50 5.06 -46.56
C ARG A 637 -9.45 4.88 -45.37
N ASP A 638 -10.29 5.88 -45.12
CA ASP A 638 -11.24 5.87 -44.00
C ASP A 638 -12.29 4.76 -44.17
N PHE A 639 -12.69 4.49 -45.42
CA PHE A 639 -13.53 3.34 -45.74
C PHE A 639 -12.82 2.01 -45.50
N LEU A 640 -11.52 1.89 -45.85
CA LEU A 640 -10.75 0.68 -45.58
C LEU A 640 -10.55 0.44 -44.09
N ASP A 641 -10.19 1.48 -43.34
CA ASP A 641 -10.08 1.44 -41.88
C ASP A 641 -11.42 1.02 -41.26
N LEU A 642 -12.54 1.51 -41.81
CA LEU A 642 -13.89 1.12 -41.38
C LEU A 642 -14.17 -0.38 -41.64
N VAL A 643 -13.95 -0.90 -42.86
CA VAL A 643 -14.27 -2.30 -43.19
C VAL A 643 -13.28 -3.32 -42.62
N ASN A 644 -12.08 -2.88 -42.23
CA ASN A 644 -11.09 -3.70 -41.52
C ASN A 644 -11.28 -3.67 -39.99
N GLY A 645 -12.11 -2.75 -39.47
CA GLY A 645 -12.35 -2.60 -38.03
C GLY A 645 -11.30 -1.78 -37.29
N ASP A 646 -10.51 -0.99 -38.02
CA ASP A 646 -9.50 -0.07 -37.49
C ASP A 646 -10.07 1.34 -37.21
N ALA A 647 -11.30 1.63 -37.65
CA ALA A 647 -12.02 2.88 -37.36
C ALA A 647 -13.49 2.65 -37.01
N GLN A 648 -14.02 3.49 -36.10
CA GLN A 648 -15.43 3.45 -35.69
C GLN A 648 -16.32 4.28 -36.62
N PRO A 649 -17.46 3.75 -37.12
CA PRO A 649 -18.34 4.47 -38.03
C PRO A 649 -18.84 5.80 -37.48
N MET A 650 -19.18 5.85 -36.18
CA MET A 650 -19.71 7.05 -35.53
C MET A 650 -18.66 8.15 -35.34
N GLU A 651 -17.39 7.79 -35.17
CA GLU A 651 -16.30 8.76 -35.07
C GLU A 651 -16.03 9.42 -36.42
N LEU A 652 -15.94 8.61 -37.49
CA LEU A 652 -15.79 9.12 -38.85
C LEU A 652 -16.98 9.99 -39.26
N PHE A 653 -18.21 9.61 -38.86
CA PHE A 653 -19.40 10.41 -39.11
C PHE A 653 -19.39 11.75 -38.37
N ARG A 654 -19.08 11.77 -37.07
CA ARG A 654 -18.97 13.01 -36.27
C ARG A 654 -17.86 13.93 -36.77
N ALA A 655 -16.75 13.34 -37.22
CA ALA A 655 -15.63 14.07 -37.82
C ALA A 655 -15.90 14.51 -39.27
N GLN A 656 -17.11 14.28 -39.81
CA GLN A 656 -17.51 14.58 -41.19
C GLN A 656 -16.65 13.89 -42.28
N ARG A 657 -15.93 12.84 -41.89
CA ARG A 657 -15.09 12.00 -42.77
C ARG A 657 -15.84 10.83 -43.40
N LEU A 658 -17.01 10.49 -42.85
CA LEU A 658 -17.98 9.58 -43.43
C LEU A 658 -19.34 10.28 -43.49
N GLN A 659 -19.93 10.37 -44.67
CA GLN A 659 -21.27 10.92 -44.86
C GLN A 659 -22.19 9.86 -45.41
N VAL A 660 -23.40 9.77 -44.85
CA VAL A 660 -24.43 8.84 -45.31
C VAL A 660 -25.70 9.63 -45.62
N GLY A 661 -26.28 9.37 -46.79
CA GLY A 661 -27.55 9.96 -47.23
C GLY A 661 -28.52 8.90 -47.76
N GLY A 662 -29.81 9.23 -47.80
CA GLY A 662 -30.87 8.31 -48.23
C GLY A 662 -31.67 7.73 -47.07
N ASN A 663 -32.15 6.49 -47.21
CA ASN A 663 -33.02 5.86 -46.21
C ASN A 663 -32.22 5.23 -45.06
N PHE A 664 -32.08 5.98 -43.96
CA PHE A 664 -31.29 5.58 -42.79
C PHE A 664 -31.77 4.30 -42.09
N ILE A 665 -33.06 3.96 -42.21
CA ILE A 665 -33.63 2.74 -41.60
C ILE A 665 -32.99 1.48 -42.22
N LEU A 666 -32.59 1.56 -43.49
CA LEU A 666 -32.03 0.43 -44.22
C LEU A 666 -30.52 0.26 -44.01
N ILE A 667 -29.83 1.20 -43.35
CA ILE A 667 -28.37 1.11 -43.11
C ILE A 667 -28.01 -0.15 -42.32
N GLY A 668 -28.68 -0.38 -41.19
CA GLY A 668 -28.39 -1.52 -40.32
C GLY A 668 -28.51 -2.87 -41.05
N PRO A 669 -29.68 -3.18 -41.66
CA PRO A 669 -29.88 -4.41 -42.42
C PRO A 669 -28.91 -4.58 -43.58
N ILE A 670 -28.69 -3.53 -44.39
CA ILE A 670 -27.82 -3.56 -45.57
C ILE A 670 -26.35 -3.76 -45.15
N MET A 671 -25.84 -2.99 -44.19
CA MET A 671 -24.44 -3.06 -43.76
C MET A 671 -24.12 -4.38 -43.04
N ASN A 672 -25.12 -4.98 -42.37
CA ASN A 672 -25.00 -6.33 -41.82
C ASN A 672 -24.92 -7.39 -42.95
N ALA A 673 -25.76 -7.28 -43.99
CA ALA A 673 -25.75 -8.20 -45.11
C ALA A 673 -24.48 -8.11 -45.97
N LEU A 674 -23.90 -6.92 -46.10
CA LEU A 674 -22.62 -6.68 -46.78
C LEU A 674 -21.40 -7.16 -45.98
N GLY A 675 -21.56 -7.49 -44.70
CA GLY A 675 -20.43 -7.84 -43.82
C GLY A 675 -19.47 -6.67 -43.58
N THR A 676 -19.94 -5.44 -43.72
CA THR A 676 -19.19 -4.17 -43.54
C THR A 676 -19.23 -3.63 -42.12
N MET A 677 -20.12 -4.16 -41.28
CA MET A 677 -19.97 -4.01 -39.84
C MET A 677 -18.69 -4.76 -39.47
N PRO A 678 -17.70 -4.13 -38.81
CA PRO A 678 -16.55 -4.84 -38.28
C PRO A 678 -17.06 -6.09 -37.57
N ARG A 679 -16.56 -7.28 -37.92
CA ARG A 679 -16.69 -8.41 -36.99
C ARG A 679 -15.96 -7.94 -35.76
N ASN A 680 -16.72 -7.50 -34.76
CA ASN A 680 -16.25 -6.98 -33.50
C ASN A 680 -14.86 -7.56 -33.17
N ARG A 681 -13.79 -6.78 -33.38
CA ARG A 681 -12.71 -6.79 -32.39
C ARG A 681 -13.41 -6.28 -31.15
N PHE A 682 -13.95 -7.22 -30.39
CA PHE A 682 -14.83 -7.01 -29.28
C PHE A 682 -14.30 -5.84 -28.45
N GLN A 683 -15.07 -4.74 -28.42
CA GLN A 683 -15.07 -3.85 -27.28
C GLN A 683 -15.06 -4.76 -26.05
N ALA A 684 -14.03 -4.62 -25.22
CA ALA A 684 -13.97 -5.28 -23.94
C ALA A 684 -15.28 -4.96 -23.21
N SER A 685 -16.19 -5.93 -23.18
CA SER A 685 -17.26 -5.90 -22.20
C SER A 685 -16.59 -6.14 -20.85
N PRO A 686 -17.03 -5.47 -19.77
CA PRO A 686 -16.43 -5.67 -18.46
C PRO A 686 -16.49 -7.14 -18.11
N TRP A 687 -15.33 -7.75 -17.91
CA TRP A 687 -15.24 -9.11 -17.43
C TRP A 687 -15.72 -9.11 -15.98
N LYS A 688 -16.66 -10.00 -15.68
CA LYS A 688 -17.17 -10.21 -14.33
C LYS A 688 -16.43 -11.40 -13.72
N LEU A 689 -15.60 -11.14 -12.70
CA LEU A 689 -15.02 -12.17 -11.87
C LEU A 689 -15.93 -12.42 -10.68
N THR A 690 -16.12 -13.68 -10.33
CA THR A 690 -16.95 -14.08 -9.20
C THR A 690 -16.25 -15.17 -8.43
N VAL A 691 -16.04 -14.97 -7.13
CA VAL A 691 -15.54 -16.03 -6.23
C VAL A 691 -16.74 -16.65 -5.54
N SER A 692 -16.84 -17.98 -5.59
CA SER A 692 -17.94 -18.75 -5.04
C SER A 692 -17.46 -19.65 -3.89
N TYR A 693 -18.11 -19.53 -2.74
CA TYR A 693 -17.82 -20.34 -1.55
C TYR A 693 -18.90 -21.42 -1.42
N GLN A 694 -18.88 -22.42 -2.32
CA GLN A 694 -19.93 -23.40 -2.64
C GLN A 694 -21.11 -22.81 -3.43
N ASP A 695 -21.08 -22.89 -4.78
CA ASP A 695 -22.12 -22.64 -5.84
C ASP A 695 -23.31 -21.64 -5.64
N TRP A 696 -23.40 -20.96 -4.50
CA TRP A 696 -24.57 -20.27 -3.96
C TRP A 696 -24.22 -18.88 -3.42
N LEU A 697 -22.97 -18.63 -3.01
CA LEU A 697 -22.52 -17.31 -2.55
C LEU A 697 -21.46 -16.74 -3.49
N ALA A 698 -21.89 -15.85 -4.38
CA ALA A 698 -21.09 -15.30 -5.46
C ALA A 698 -20.60 -13.88 -5.14
N LEU A 699 -19.36 -13.73 -4.67
CA LEU A 699 -18.72 -12.41 -4.56
C LEU A 699 -18.30 -11.92 -5.93
N THR A 700 -19.05 -10.95 -6.45
CA THR A 700 -18.81 -10.38 -7.78
C THR A 700 -17.84 -9.20 -7.70
N VAL A 701 -16.80 -9.24 -8.52
CA VAL A 701 -16.02 -8.06 -8.93
C VAL A 701 -16.45 -7.65 -10.33
N ILE A 702 -16.85 -6.38 -10.48
CA ILE A 702 -17.01 -5.70 -11.76
C ILE A 702 -15.98 -4.57 -11.78
N GLN A 703 -15.24 -4.41 -12.88
CA GLN A 703 -14.54 -3.16 -13.20
C GLN A 703 -14.98 -2.67 -14.56
#